data_AF-A0AAN9TH24-F1
#
_entry.id   AF-A0AAN9TH24-F1
#
_cell.length_a   1.000
_cell.length_b   1.000
_cell.length_c   1.000
_cell.angle_alpha   90.00
_cell.angle_beta   90.00
_cell.angle_gamma   90.00
#
_symmetry.space_group_name_H-M   'P 1'
#
loop_
_entity.id
_entity.type
_entity.pdbx_description
1 polymer ?
#
loop_
_entity_poly.entity_id
_entity_poly.type
_entity_poly.pdbx_seq_one_letter_code
_entity_poly.pdbx_strand_id
1 'polypeptide(L)'
;MNKFAKGAGENGDLAVSGGGQEFLISDIKVPSFLVNCCPEPYVKCYIHVIDMCTEYDMPIEDRKQVFHALMASNQCFYGILTRTTLPPICSFPVWSDLGKIRINLLNNQLTYTFTNNQLEIIKGFHKFLFMDIVAKVKNCFVFDTTDSSSSSYFIIPLKKKDHGEIGIAWSIMRDRTGIKLDRPATPEDYSDENYAGKVVTPWYRDQNDIPLFYVVTNVNTGMYMHSKMHLREETYSDYYEKKYGLKVTQKHVPLLEVRMITNILESIKPRCITSSVKLKRRKKRDFQTFLHSEFVTKQKFPAVLWYKSTLLPSILHRTHYFLLAEDLRQKIVIEAKVGNLYIPMDRKKEREYFTDEQPGKNEMKNQNANDHFSNQSVGNDQRGEANLRDPPKLSLFQDHSLSEGPTQYNILQALTLLAANDTICLERLETLGDCYLKFITSFSIFVGQPDMKEGDMTKLRSRLIGNDNLKACGIEHGIPGYIQASTFSVDLSWTAPSFRVPLEICNFVIPPAMSSTEFPIIRPELLRNRKLACLLQVSIPERERLTGCVSTNTIDSVKQFFQTHANGNKQETAAALYYMGKQEISMKNVADAVEALIGTYLQKCGIHGAFQVAKYFGIIEDENYPTLLASRVPSAVSPNKIKRMLPDYNRIERLLQYEFQDKALLLEVFTHPSCLTNTLTGCYQRLEFIGDAVLDFLITSYIYEYCGQLSPGQISDLRSALVNNHIFGALVVRLGLHEFLVDPAESVKNEIATFAKYQRKENYAIYGNELMVEVKATNRVILAEEVRVPKVLADVFEALAGAIFIDSGYNLKRLWKIYYNIMKTEITQFSKDIPINPVRALYEMDGKVVFEQ
;
A
#
# COMPACT_ATOMS: atom_id res chain seq x y z
N MET A 1 -32.09 6.19 13.72
CA MET A 1 -32.51 4.76 13.80
C MET A 1 -33.64 4.27 12.87
N ASN A 2 -34.77 4.97 12.66
CA ASN A 2 -35.86 4.47 11.80
C ASN A 2 -35.60 4.48 10.27
N LYS A 3 -34.47 5.05 9.79
CA LYS A 3 -34.12 5.06 8.36
C LYS A 3 -33.42 3.77 7.90
N PHE A 4 -32.65 3.10 8.75
CA PHE A 4 -31.92 1.87 8.38
C PHE A 4 -32.76 0.58 8.49
N ALA A 5 -33.97 0.67 9.07
CA ALA A 5 -34.92 -0.45 9.13
C ALA A 5 -35.88 -0.53 7.92
N LYS A 6 -35.85 0.44 6.99
CA LYS A 6 -36.82 0.52 5.87
C LYS A 6 -36.24 0.38 4.46
N GLY A 7 -34.94 0.15 4.30
CA GLY A 7 -34.29 0.02 2.99
C GLY A 7 -33.90 -1.39 2.55
N ALA A 8 -34.04 -2.40 3.40
CA ALA A 8 -33.56 -3.77 3.14
C ALA A 8 -34.60 -4.83 3.53
N GLY A 9 -35.87 -4.59 3.18
CA GLY A 9 -36.94 -5.59 3.24
C GLY A 9 -37.39 -5.93 1.82
N GLU A 10 -37.48 -7.23 1.52
CA GLU A 10 -37.94 -7.85 0.26
C GLU A 10 -36.87 -8.03 -0.84
N ASN A 11 -35.86 -8.85 -0.53
CA ASN A 11 -35.28 -9.82 -1.47
C ASN A 11 -34.67 -10.97 -0.65
N GLY A 12 -35.54 -11.65 0.11
CA GLY A 12 -35.20 -12.92 0.72
C GLY A 12 -35.33 -14.01 -0.33
N ASP A 13 -34.21 -14.40 -0.93
CA ASP A 13 -33.90 -15.75 -1.39
C ASP A 13 -32.65 -15.67 -2.29
N LEU A 14 -31.49 -15.97 -1.71
CA LEU A 14 -30.28 -16.55 -2.32
C LEU A 14 -29.11 -16.53 -1.32
N ALA A 15 -29.31 -17.11 -0.14
CA ALA A 15 -28.20 -17.54 0.70
C ALA A 15 -27.90 -19.02 0.37
N VAL A 16 -27.17 -19.26 -0.71
CA VAL A 16 -26.50 -20.55 -0.88
C VAL A 16 -25.14 -20.42 -0.22
N SER A 17 -25.03 -21.08 0.93
CA SER A 17 -23.78 -21.33 1.66
C SER A 17 -22.73 -21.97 0.75
N GLY A 18 -21.70 -21.21 0.41
CA GLY A 18 -20.46 -21.71 -0.16
C GLY A 18 -19.38 -20.65 0.05
N GLY A 19 -18.33 -20.99 0.81
CA GLY A 19 -17.21 -20.10 1.14
C GLY A 19 -16.30 -19.77 -0.06
N GLY A 20 -16.88 -19.19 -1.12
CA GLY A 20 -16.16 -18.61 -2.24
C GLY A 20 -16.00 -17.11 -2.03
N GLN A 21 -14.79 -16.60 -2.21
CA GLN A 21 -14.50 -15.16 -2.20
C GLN A 21 -15.27 -14.48 -3.34
N GLU A 22 -16.15 -13.53 -3.03
CA GLU A 22 -16.91 -12.76 -4.04
C GLU A 22 -16.05 -11.65 -4.65
N PHE A 23 -16.09 -11.54 -5.98
CA PHE A 23 -15.32 -10.56 -6.75
C PHE A 23 -16.25 -9.61 -7.50
N LEU A 24 -15.83 -8.34 -7.58
CA LEU A 24 -16.42 -7.26 -8.35
C LEU A 24 -15.50 -6.93 -9.53
N ILE A 25 -16.07 -6.68 -10.70
CA ILE A 25 -15.36 -6.02 -11.79
C ILE A 25 -15.70 -4.53 -11.73
N SER A 26 -14.69 -3.69 -11.54
CA SER A 26 -14.84 -2.23 -11.47
C SER A 26 -14.07 -1.56 -12.60
N ASP A 27 -14.59 -0.43 -13.09
CA ASP A 27 -13.85 0.43 -14.00
C ASP A 27 -12.67 1.08 -13.27
N ILE A 28 -11.49 0.99 -13.86
CA ILE A 28 -10.32 1.72 -13.41
C ILE A 28 -10.58 3.19 -13.70
N LYS A 29 -10.64 4.00 -12.65
CA LYS A 29 -10.93 5.41 -12.80
C LYS A 29 -9.78 6.12 -13.52
N VAL A 30 -10.12 7.04 -14.41
CA VAL A 30 -9.18 7.99 -15.00
C VAL A 30 -9.21 9.26 -14.16
N PRO A 31 -8.06 9.82 -13.73
CA PRO A 31 -8.05 11.09 -13.00
C PRO A 31 -8.76 12.19 -13.77
N SER A 32 -9.58 12.98 -13.07
CA SER A 32 -10.32 14.11 -13.63
C SER A 32 -9.39 15.10 -14.35
N PHE A 33 -8.16 15.27 -13.85
CA PHE A 33 -7.11 16.10 -14.43
C PHE A 33 -6.62 15.62 -15.81
N LEU A 34 -6.78 14.32 -16.11
CA LEU A 34 -6.38 13.69 -17.37
C LEU A 34 -7.56 13.46 -18.32
N VAL A 35 -8.79 13.75 -17.90
CA VAL A 35 -9.94 13.78 -18.80
C VAL A 35 -9.82 15.00 -19.70
N ASN A 36 -10.14 14.87 -20.99
CA ASN A 36 -10.05 15.97 -21.96
C ASN A 36 -8.66 16.62 -22.06
N CYS A 37 -7.58 15.90 -21.74
CA CYS A 37 -6.23 16.47 -21.70
C CYS A 37 -5.47 16.45 -23.03
N CYS A 38 -6.10 15.96 -24.11
CA CYS A 38 -5.47 15.84 -25.44
C CYS A 38 -5.09 17.22 -26.02
N PRO A 39 -3.82 17.44 -26.40
CA PRO A 39 -3.38 18.67 -27.07
C PRO A 39 -4.05 18.89 -28.43
N GLU A 40 -4.58 20.11 -28.65
CA GLU A 40 -5.28 20.50 -29.87
C GLU A 40 -4.53 21.62 -30.62
N PRO A 41 -4.64 21.67 -31.96
CA PRO A 41 -3.99 22.72 -32.76
C PRO A 41 -4.47 24.11 -32.35
N TYR A 42 -3.54 25.04 -32.22
CA TYR A 42 -3.78 26.45 -31.88
C TYR A 42 -4.42 26.69 -30.51
N VAL A 43 -4.49 25.65 -29.67
CA VAL A 43 -4.97 25.74 -28.29
C VAL A 43 -3.77 25.79 -27.34
N LYS A 44 -3.92 26.55 -26.26
CA LYS A 44 -2.92 26.67 -25.19
C LYS A 44 -2.74 25.30 -24.51
N CYS A 45 -1.50 24.80 -24.49
CA CYS A 45 -1.11 23.56 -23.85
C CYS A 45 -0.07 23.81 -22.76
N TYR A 46 0.01 22.90 -21.79
CA TYR A 46 0.92 22.94 -20.64
C TYR A 46 1.94 21.81 -20.74
N ILE A 47 3.19 22.13 -20.40
CA ILE A 47 4.29 21.16 -20.33
C ILE A 47 4.71 20.99 -18.88
N HIS A 48 4.66 19.75 -18.42
CA HIS A 48 5.07 19.32 -17.09
C HIS A 48 6.42 18.60 -17.20
N VAL A 49 7.41 19.02 -16.43
CA VAL A 49 8.77 18.47 -16.53
C VAL A 49 8.90 17.29 -15.59
N ILE A 50 9.39 16.16 -16.12
CA ILE A 50 9.77 15.00 -15.31
C ILE A 50 11.22 15.19 -14.87
N ASP A 51 11.41 15.66 -13.65
CA ASP A 51 12.72 15.83 -13.04
C ASP A 51 13.12 14.55 -12.30
N MET A 52 14.31 14.02 -12.63
CA MET A 52 14.83 12.76 -12.11
C MET A 52 16.10 13.04 -11.30
N CYS A 53 16.03 12.86 -9.98
CA CYS A 53 17.13 13.10 -9.05
C CYS A 53 17.69 11.77 -8.52
N THR A 54 19.00 11.54 -8.66
CA THR A 54 19.66 10.33 -8.13
C THR A 54 19.84 10.40 -6.62
N GLU A 55 19.52 9.31 -5.90
CA GLU A 55 19.62 9.19 -4.44
C GLU A 55 20.45 7.96 -4.03
N TYR A 56 21.63 7.83 -4.61
CA TYR A 56 22.57 6.75 -4.30
C TYR A 56 23.99 7.24 -4.51
N ASP A 57 24.93 6.57 -3.85
CA ASP A 57 26.35 6.88 -3.96
C ASP A 57 26.89 6.54 -5.35
N MET A 58 27.89 7.31 -5.77
CA MET A 58 28.59 7.08 -7.03
C MET A 58 29.11 5.63 -7.11
N PRO A 59 28.75 4.88 -8.18
CA PRO A 59 29.26 3.53 -8.35
C PRO A 59 30.78 3.51 -8.52
N ILE A 60 31.46 2.59 -7.83
CA ILE A 60 32.92 2.42 -7.93
C ILE A 60 33.34 1.92 -9.34
N GLU A 61 32.53 1.05 -9.96
CA GLU A 61 32.82 0.49 -11.28
C GLU A 61 32.63 1.53 -12.41
N ASP A 62 33.66 1.76 -13.22
CA ASP A 62 33.66 2.73 -14.35
C ASP A 62 32.49 2.53 -15.32
N ARG A 63 32.13 1.28 -15.63
CA ARG A 63 30.98 0.95 -16.50
C ARG A 63 29.65 1.49 -15.96
N LYS A 64 29.51 1.53 -14.63
CA LYS A 64 28.30 2.03 -13.95
C LYS A 64 28.35 3.55 -13.80
N GLN A 65 29.54 4.16 -13.75
CA GLN A 65 29.70 5.61 -13.75
C GLN A 65 29.15 6.26 -15.03
N VAL A 66 29.34 5.63 -16.21
CA VAL A 66 28.74 6.13 -17.46
C VAL A 66 27.21 6.18 -17.39
N PHE A 67 26.58 5.13 -16.85
CA PHE A 67 25.13 5.10 -16.67
C PHE A 67 24.65 6.09 -15.61
N HIS A 68 25.41 6.26 -14.52
CA HIS A 68 25.15 7.33 -13.56
C HIS A 68 25.19 8.70 -14.24
N ALA A 69 26.22 8.98 -15.05
CA ALA A 69 26.36 10.23 -15.79
C ALA A 69 25.21 10.46 -16.78
N LEU A 70 24.74 9.41 -17.46
CA LEU A 70 23.56 9.49 -18.33
C LEU A 70 22.29 9.83 -17.54
N MET A 71 22.10 9.23 -16.37
CA MET A 71 20.92 9.49 -15.53
C MET A 71 20.96 10.89 -14.89
N ALA A 72 22.10 11.28 -14.34
CA ALA A 72 22.33 12.57 -13.69
C ALA A 72 22.42 13.75 -14.68
N SER A 73 22.53 13.47 -15.99
CA SER A 73 22.57 14.52 -17.01
C SER A 73 21.25 15.30 -17.07
N ASN A 74 21.34 16.61 -16.86
CA ASN A 74 20.21 17.55 -16.95
C ASN A 74 20.10 18.26 -18.30
N GLN A 75 20.87 17.81 -19.30
CA GLN A 75 20.86 18.42 -20.64
C GLN A 75 19.60 18.06 -21.43
N CYS A 76 19.18 16.79 -21.40
CA CYS A 76 17.99 16.28 -22.09
C CYS A 76 17.15 15.44 -21.13
N PHE A 77 15.83 15.63 -21.17
CA PHE A 77 14.86 14.95 -20.31
C PHE A 77 13.48 14.89 -20.97
N TYR A 78 12.51 14.28 -20.30
CA TYR A 78 11.14 14.15 -20.80
C TYR A 78 10.19 15.15 -20.12
N GLY A 79 9.17 15.56 -20.85
CA GLY A 79 8.02 16.28 -20.33
C GLY A 79 6.72 15.63 -20.74
N ILE A 80 5.69 15.82 -19.91
CA ILE A 80 4.31 15.47 -20.19
C ILE A 80 3.63 16.70 -20.80
N LEU A 81 3.00 16.55 -21.96
CA LEU A 81 2.28 17.59 -22.67
C LEU A 81 0.77 17.32 -22.58
N THR A 82 0.05 18.23 -21.94
CA THR A 82 -1.40 18.18 -21.74
C THR A 82 -2.05 19.50 -22.14
N ARG A 83 -3.36 19.46 -22.44
CA ARG A 83 -4.21 20.65 -22.59
C ARG A 83 -4.66 21.21 -21.25
N THR A 84 -4.85 20.34 -20.27
CA THR A 84 -5.27 20.67 -18.91
C THR A 84 -4.06 20.89 -18.00
N THR A 85 -4.23 21.68 -16.94
CA THR A 85 -3.23 21.84 -15.89
C THR A 85 -3.26 20.64 -14.95
N LEU A 86 -2.10 20.20 -14.49
CA LEU A 86 -1.97 19.16 -13.47
C LEU A 86 -1.74 19.78 -12.09
N PRO A 87 -2.40 19.29 -11.02
CA PRO A 87 -2.14 19.73 -9.65
C PRO A 87 -0.72 19.33 -9.23
N PRO A 88 -0.11 20.06 -8.27
CA PRO A 88 1.17 19.65 -7.71
C PRO A 88 1.01 18.27 -7.05
N ILE A 89 1.90 17.34 -7.40
CA ILE A 89 1.92 16.00 -6.79
C ILE A 89 3.17 15.76 -5.97
N CYS A 90 3.04 14.95 -4.91
CA CYS A 90 4.18 14.56 -4.07
C CYS A 90 5.30 13.96 -4.90
N SER A 91 6.55 14.26 -4.55
CA SER A 91 7.69 13.51 -5.11
C SER A 91 7.61 12.03 -4.72
N PHE A 92 8.13 11.13 -5.55
CA PHE A 92 8.08 9.69 -5.25
C PHE A 92 9.31 8.93 -5.78
N PRO A 93 9.69 7.82 -5.13
CA PRO A 93 10.85 7.04 -5.55
C PRO A 93 10.54 6.03 -6.66
N VAL A 94 11.53 5.82 -7.52
CA VAL A 94 11.61 4.77 -8.55
C VAL A 94 13.01 4.16 -8.48
N TRP A 95 13.16 2.88 -8.80
CA TRP A 95 14.41 2.14 -8.63
C TRP A 95 15.04 1.70 -9.96
N SER A 96 16.16 2.33 -10.31
CA SER A 96 16.98 1.91 -11.43
C SER A 96 17.83 0.67 -11.12
N ASP A 97 18.65 0.23 -12.08
CA ASP A 97 19.68 -0.78 -11.85
C ASP A 97 20.84 -0.29 -10.98
N LEU A 98 21.02 1.03 -10.85
CA LEU A 98 22.06 1.66 -10.06
C LEU A 98 21.61 1.99 -8.64
N GLY A 99 20.36 2.41 -8.46
CA GLY A 99 19.83 2.79 -7.16
C GLY A 99 18.51 3.55 -7.24
N LYS A 100 18.13 4.14 -6.09
CA LYS A 100 16.89 4.91 -5.90
C LYS A 100 16.97 6.25 -6.65
N ILE A 101 15.91 6.59 -7.35
CA ILE A 101 15.76 7.85 -8.10
C ILE A 101 14.48 8.51 -7.62
N ARG A 102 14.59 9.73 -7.11
CA ARG A 102 13.44 10.56 -6.77
C ARG A 102 12.91 11.23 -8.01
N ILE A 103 11.61 11.12 -8.21
CA ILE A 103 10.89 11.77 -9.31
C ILE A 103 10.16 12.99 -8.76
N ASN A 104 10.44 14.16 -9.34
CA ASN A 104 9.69 15.38 -9.08
C ASN A 104 8.95 15.75 -10.38
N LEU A 105 7.62 15.88 -10.31
CA LEU A 105 6.86 16.43 -11.42
C LEU A 105 6.78 17.95 -11.23
N LEU A 106 7.48 18.71 -12.07
CA LEU A 106 7.37 20.17 -12.06
C LEU A 106 6.20 20.55 -12.96
N ASN A 107 5.07 20.85 -12.35
CA ASN A 107 3.83 21.11 -13.07
C ASN A 107 3.84 22.49 -13.75
N ASN A 108 3.15 22.57 -14.91
CA ASN A 108 2.81 23.82 -15.60
C ASN A 108 4.01 24.75 -15.88
N GLN A 109 5.20 24.19 -16.12
CA GLN A 109 6.44 24.98 -16.23
C GLN A 109 6.48 25.83 -17.51
N LEU A 110 5.98 25.27 -18.61
CA LEU A 110 5.91 25.97 -19.89
C LEU A 110 4.48 25.94 -20.40
N THR A 111 4.11 27.04 -21.05
CA THR A 111 2.88 27.15 -21.82
C THR A 111 3.24 27.33 -23.28
N TYR A 112 2.59 26.59 -24.17
CA TYR A 112 2.87 26.68 -25.61
C TYR A 112 1.60 26.44 -26.45
N THR A 113 1.51 27.08 -27.61
CA THR A 113 0.47 26.86 -28.63
C THR A 113 1.08 26.20 -29.85
N PHE A 114 0.58 25.03 -30.23
CA PHE A 114 1.17 24.23 -31.31
C PHE A 114 0.40 24.38 -32.62
N THR A 115 1.11 24.42 -33.74
CA THR A 115 0.50 24.30 -35.07
C THR A 115 0.15 22.84 -35.37
N ASN A 116 -0.72 22.60 -36.37
CA ASN A 116 -1.08 21.24 -36.77
C ASN A 116 0.16 20.39 -37.15
N ASN A 117 1.08 20.97 -37.93
CA ASN A 117 2.32 20.28 -38.31
C ASN A 117 3.22 19.93 -37.11
N GLN A 118 3.29 20.83 -36.13
CA GLN A 118 4.05 20.58 -34.90
C GLN A 118 3.44 19.45 -34.06
N LEU A 119 2.11 19.35 -34.00
CA LEU A 119 1.44 18.26 -33.30
C LEU A 119 1.61 16.92 -34.02
N GLU A 120 1.59 16.88 -35.35
CA GLU A 120 1.90 15.65 -36.10
C GLU A 120 3.34 15.18 -35.88
N ILE A 121 4.27 16.12 -35.73
CA ILE A 121 5.60 15.82 -35.24
C ILE A 121 5.48 15.21 -33.82
N ILE A 122 4.87 15.87 -32.85
CA ILE A 122 4.80 15.31 -31.48
C ILE A 122 4.16 13.91 -31.44
N LYS A 123 3.04 13.70 -32.14
CA LYS A 123 2.34 12.41 -32.21
C LYS A 123 3.24 11.31 -32.74
N GLY A 124 3.94 11.52 -33.86
CA GLY A 124 4.78 10.45 -34.40
C GLY A 124 6.04 10.21 -33.56
N PHE A 125 6.53 11.18 -32.78
CA PHE A 125 7.60 10.92 -31.80
C PHE A 125 7.08 10.06 -30.65
N HIS A 126 5.89 10.36 -30.15
CA HIS A 126 5.25 9.59 -29.09
C HIS A 126 4.99 8.14 -29.52
N LYS A 127 4.55 7.90 -30.76
CA LYS A 127 4.42 6.56 -31.33
C LYS A 127 5.77 5.83 -31.37
N PHE A 128 6.80 6.48 -31.93
CA PHE A 128 8.17 5.94 -31.96
C PHE A 128 8.69 5.57 -30.56
N LEU A 129 8.46 6.43 -29.56
CA LEU A 129 8.89 6.19 -28.19
C LEU A 129 8.29 4.91 -27.60
N PHE A 130 6.97 4.70 -27.71
CA PHE A 130 6.31 3.57 -27.07
C PHE A 130 6.31 2.29 -27.92
N MET A 131 6.30 2.41 -29.24
CA MET A 131 6.30 1.27 -30.18
C MET A 131 7.70 0.74 -30.46
N ASP A 132 8.72 1.59 -30.60
CA ASP A 132 10.06 1.17 -31.01
C ASP A 132 11.08 1.19 -29.85
N ILE A 133 11.09 2.24 -29.02
CA ILE A 133 12.09 2.39 -27.95
C ILE A 133 11.70 1.58 -26.71
N VAL A 134 10.50 1.80 -26.17
CA VAL A 134 9.96 1.01 -25.06
C VAL A 134 9.51 -0.37 -25.56
N ALA A 135 8.96 -0.44 -26.78
CA ALA A 135 8.58 -1.67 -27.48
C ALA A 135 7.66 -2.61 -26.67
N LYS A 136 6.66 -2.03 -25.99
CA LYS A 136 5.68 -2.78 -25.17
C LYS A 136 4.21 -2.56 -25.53
N VAL A 137 3.95 -1.78 -26.57
CA VAL A 137 2.59 -1.60 -27.10
C VAL A 137 2.14 -2.89 -27.80
N LYS A 138 1.04 -3.48 -27.31
CA LYS A 138 0.49 -4.74 -27.83
C LYS A 138 -0.11 -4.56 -29.23
N ASN A 139 -0.16 -5.65 -30.01
CA ASN A 139 -0.66 -5.63 -31.38
C ASN A 139 -2.17 -5.39 -31.49
N CYS A 140 -2.91 -5.58 -30.39
CA CYS A 140 -4.32 -5.25 -30.28
C CYS A 140 -4.60 -3.78 -29.94
N PHE A 141 -3.56 -2.95 -29.75
CA PHE A 141 -3.73 -1.53 -29.42
C PHE A 141 -3.67 -0.65 -30.65
N VAL A 142 -4.51 0.38 -30.64
CA VAL A 142 -4.52 1.48 -31.60
C VAL A 142 -4.15 2.78 -30.91
N PHE A 143 -3.55 3.69 -31.68
CA PHE A 143 -3.30 5.06 -31.25
C PHE A 143 -4.57 5.87 -31.40
N ASP A 144 -5.18 6.26 -30.28
CA ASP A 144 -6.43 7.01 -30.25
C ASP A 144 -6.23 8.35 -29.52
N THR A 145 -6.70 9.41 -30.17
CA THR A 145 -6.70 10.79 -29.64
C THR A 145 -8.09 11.42 -29.64
N THR A 146 -9.12 10.65 -30.01
CA THR A 146 -10.49 11.12 -30.23
C THR A 146 -11.37 10.98 -28.99
N ASP A 147 -11.10 10.00 -28.13
CA ASP A 147 -11.87 9.79 -26.92
C ASP A 147 -11.48 10.77 -25.80
N SER A 148 -12.43 11.65 -25.50
CA SER A 148 -12.38 12.68 -24.47
C SER A 148 -12.34 12.11 -23.04
N SER A 149 -12.78 10.85 -22.84
CA SER A 149 -12.81 10.18 -21.54
C SER A 149 -11.50 9.47 -21.16
N SER A 150 -10.57 9.32 -22.11
CA SER A 150 -9.30 8.61 -21.92
C SER A 150 -8.15 9.54 -21.55
N SER A 151 -7.12 8.99 -20.88
CA SER A 151 -5.86 9.70 -20.60
C SER A 151 -5.02 9.87 -21.87
N SER A 152 -5.45 10.79 -22.73
CA SER A 152 -4.80 11.09 -24.00
C SER A 152 -3.87 12.30 -23.86
N TYR A 153 -2.59 12.04 -23.57
CA TYR A 153 -1.54 13.07 -23.48
C TYR A 153 -0.25 12.60 -24.12
N PHE A 154 0.65 13.54 -24.45
CA PHE A 154 1.88 13.21 -25.15
C PHE A 154 3.12 13.34 -24.26
N ILE A 155 4.16 12.57 -24.62
CA ILE A 155 5.49 12.65 -24.00
C ILE A 155 6.42 13.27 -25.02
N ILE A 156 7.12 14.33 -24.61
CA ILE A 156 8.01 15.10 -25.49
C ILE A 156 9.41 15.17 -24.90
N PRO A 157 10.47 15.21 -25.73
CA PRO A 157 11.82 15.45 -25.27
C PRO A 157 12.04 16.96 -25.09
N LEU A 158 12.65 17.31 -23.96
CA LEU A 158 13.02 18.66 -23.59
C LEU A 158 14.54 18.77 -23.49
N LYS A 159 15.07 19.96 -23.75
CA LYS A 159 16.49 20.27 -23.65
C LYS A 159 16.69 21.56 -22.85
N LYS A 160 17.69 21.59 -21.99
CA LYS A 160 18.12 22.81 -21.29
C LYS A 160 19.05 23.64 -22.20
N LYS A 161 18.75 24.92 -22.37
CA LYS A 161 19.59 25.89 -23.11
C LYS A 161 20.72 26.42 -22.22
N ASP A 162 21.67 27.13 -22.82
CA ASP A 162 22.89 27.64 -22.14
C ASP A 162 22.59 28.58 -20.95
N HIS A 163 21.48 29.33 -20.98
CA HIS A 163 21.02 30.17 -19.88
C HIS A 163 20.13 29.45 -18.84
N GLY A 164 19.99 28.13 -18.95
CA GLY A 164 19.19 27.31 -18.04
C GLY A 164 17.69 27.22 -18.36
N GLU A 165 17.22 27.94 -19.38
CA GLU A 165 15.85 27.84 -19.89
C GLU A 165 15.55 26.45 -20.46
N ILE A 166 14.31 25.98 -20.26
CA ILE A 166 13.83 24.71 -20.80
C ILE A 166 13.18 24.95 -22.16
N GLY A 167 13.63 24.23 -23.19
CA GLY A 167 13.06 24.27 -24.54
C GLY A 167 12.68 22.88 -25.05
N ILE A 168 11.82 22.84 -26.07
CA ILE A 168 11.42 21.60 -26.75
C ILE A 168 12.53 21.15 -27.71
N ALA A 169 12.93 19.87 -27.63
CA ALA A 169 14.00 19.31 -28.46
C ALA A 169 13.49 18.86 -29.84
N TRP A 170 13.16 19.83 -30.70
CA TRP A 170 12.61 19.59 -32.04
C TRP A 170 13.49 18.74 -32.96
N SER A 171 14.82 18.87 -32.88
CA SER A 171 15.75 18.09 -33.72
C SER A 171 15.60 16.59 -33.49
N ILE A 172 15.57 16.17 -32.22
CA ILE A 172 15.40 14.77 -31.83
C ILE A 172 14.06 14.22 -32.33
N MET A 173 12.99 15.04 -32.31
CA MET A 173 11.69 14.60 -32.78
C MET A 173 11.59 14.53 -34.31
N ARG A 174 12.36 15.30 -35.08
CA ARG A 174 12.31 15.25 -36.56
C ARG A 174 13.13 14.09 -37.11
N ASP A 175 14.23 13.74 -36.45
CA ASP A 175 15.13 12.65 -36.84
C ASP A 175 14.59 11.24 -36.51
N ARG A 176 13.31 10.95 -36.84
CA ARG A 176 12.66 9.64 -36.65
C ARG A 176 13.06 8.61 -37.69
N THR A 177 14.35 8.43 -37.90
CA THR A 177 14.77 7.20 -38.59
C THR A 177 14.50 6.06 -37.61
N GLY A 178 13.54 5.18 -37.93
CA GLY A 178 13.25 3.99 -37.14
C GLY A 178 14.51 3.17 -36.80
N ILE A 179 14.39 2.21 -35.90
CA ILE A 179 15.53 1.41 -35.44
C ILE A 179 16.10 0.63 -36.62
N LYS A 180 17.36 0.91 -36.96
CA LYS A 180 18.06 0.20 -38.04
C LYS A 180 18.78 -1.01 -37.48
N LEU A 181 18.42 -2.18 -37.99
CA LEU A 181 19.07 -3.46 -37.70
C LEU A 181 19.97 -3.95 -38.83
N ASP A 182 20.01 -3.24 -39.96
CA ASP A 182 20.86 -3.61 -41.09
C ASP A 182 22.34 -3.27 -40.84
N ARG A 183 23.21 -3.99 -41.57
CA ARG A 183 24.64 -3.68 -41.63
C ARG A 183 24.84 -2.22 -42.09
N PRO A 184 25.72 -1.44 -41.44
CA PRO A 184 26.02 -0.09 -41.90
C PRO A 184 26.61 -0.12 -43.32
N ALA A 185 26.16 0.82 -44.18
CA ALA A 185 26.57 0.91 -45.58
C ALA A 185 28.08 1.21 -45.73
N THR A 186 28.65 1.94 -44.76
CA THR A 186 30.09 2.22 -44.67
C THR A 186 30.56 2.04 -43.22
N PRO A 187 31.76 1.49 -42.98
CA PRO A 187 32.40 1.55 -41.68
C PRO A 187 32.66 3.02 -41.29
N GLU A 188 32.13 3.49 -40.15
CA GLU A 188 32.39 4.83 -39.61
C GLU A 188 33.81 4.93 -39.02
N ASP A 189 34.38 6.14 -39.00
CA ASP A 189 35.66 6.40 -38.36
C ASP A 189 35.61 6.04 -36.86
N TYR A 190 36.60 5.26 -36.46
CA TYR A 190 36.77 4.76 -35.11
C TYR A 190 37.39 5.87 -34.22
N SER A 191 36.56 6.51 -33.40
CA SER A 191 37.00 7.47 -32.38
C SER A 191 36.09 7.44 -31.15
N ASP A 192 36.64 7.82 -29.99
CA ASP A 192 35.89 7.98 -28.75
C ASP A 192 34.74 8.97 -28.94
N GLU A 193 34.96 10.05 -29.69
CA GLU A 193 33.95 11.06 -30.02
C GLU A 193 32.75 10.47 -30.77
N ASN A 194 33.00 9.47 -31.63
CA ASN A 194 31.97 8.86 -32.45
C ASN A 194 31.14 7.80 -31.71
N TYR A 195 31.72 7.04 -30.79
CA TYR A 195 31.06 5.89 -30.16
C TYR A 195 30.82 6.02 -28.65
N ALA A 196 31.66 6.73 -27.89
CA ALA A 196 31.52 6.79 -26.44
C ALA A 196 30.16 7.38 -26.02
N GLY A 197 29.46 6.70 -25.12
CA GLY A 197 28.14 7.11 -24.65
C GLY A 197 27.03 7.05 -25.71
N LYS A 198 27.25 6.42 -26.86
CA LYS A 198 26.22 6.18 -27.90
C LYS A 198 25.56 4.82 -27.71
N VAL A 199 24.35 4.69 -28.26
CA VAL A 199 23.62 3.42 -28.30
C VAL A 199 24.00 2.65 -29.57
N VAL A 200 24.34 1.38 -29.41
CA VAL A 200 24.68 0.47 -30.49
C VAL A 200 23.86 -0.81 -30.38
N THR A 201 23.49 -1.39 -31.53
CA THR A 201 22.81 -2.68 -31.60
C THR A 201 23.57 -3.62 -32.54
N PRO A 202 23.78 -4.90 -32.16
CA PRO A 202 24.43 -5.86 -33.05
C PRO A 202 23.45 -6.36 -34.11
N TRP A 203 23.79 -6.17 -35.39
CA TRP A 203 22.92 -6.55 -36.52
C TRP A 203 22.84 -8.07 -36.79
N TYR A 204 23.63 -8.88 -36.09
CA TYR A 204 23.77 -10.33 -36.33
C TYR A 204 23.14 -11.24 -35.25
N ARG A 205 22.60 -10.69 -34.16
CA ARG A 205 22.15 -11.48 -32.99
C ARG A 205 20.66 -11.91 -33.05
N ASP A 206 20.06 -11.90 -34.22
CA ASP A 206 18.60 -11.82 -34.40
C ASP A 206 17.85 -13.16 -34.30
N GLN A 207 18.16 -13.98 -33.29
CA GLN A 207 17.59 -15.33 -33.19
C GLN A 207 16.28 -15.42 -32.37
N ASN A 208 15.79 -14.34 -31.74
CA ASN A 208 14.60 -14.38 -30.84
C ASN A 208 13.72 -13.10 -30.87
N ASP A 209 13.51 -12.46 -32.03
CA ASP A 209 12.52 -11.38 -32.26
C ASP A 209 12.65 -10.07 -31.42
N ILE A 210 13.66 -9.90 -30.55
CA ILE A 210 13.85 -8.68 -29.77
C ILE A 210 15.30 -8.17 -29.87
N PRO A 211 15.54 -7.00 -30.50
CA PRO A 211 16.88 -6.43 -30.60
C PRO A 211 17.42 -6.02 -29.23
N LEU A 212 18.73 -6.25 -29.02
CA LEU A 212 19.41 -5.91 -27.77
C LEU A 212 20.19 -4.61 -27.94
N PHE A 213 19.85 -3.60 -27.14
CA PHE A 213 20.51 -2.30 -27.17
C PHE A 213 21.59 -2.19 -26.10
N TYR A 214 22.74 -1.65 -26.49
CA TYR A 214 23.88 -1.45 -25.60
C TYR A 214 24.35 0.00 -25.64
N VAL A 215 24.83 0.50 -24.50
CA VAL A 215 25.58 1.75 -24.42
C VAL A 215 27.06 1.41 -24.45
N VAL A 216 27.82 2.11 -25.29
CA VAL A 216 29.28 2.03 -25.30
C VAL A 216 29.81 2.76 -24.07
N THR A 217 30.36 2.02 -23.11
CA THR A 217 30.91 2.57 -21.87
C THR A 217 32.32 3.08 -22.07
N ASN A 218 33.12 2.35 -22.85
CA ASN A 218 34.49 2.71 -23.15
C ASN A 218 34.88 2.16 -24.53
N VAL A 219 35.81 2.84 -25.17
CA VAL A 219 36.41 2.43 -26.43
C VAL A 219 37.82 1.93 -26.09
N ASN A 220 37.98 0.61 -25.97
CA ASN A 220 39.16 0.04 -25.31
C ASN A 220 40.34 -0.09 -26.28
N THR A 221 41.30 0.83 -26.23
CA THR A 221 42.51 0.82 -27.08
C THR A 221 43.44 -0.39 -26.89
N GLY A 222 43.24 -1.23 -25.86
CA GLY A 222 44.08 -2.39 -25.57
C GLY A 222 43.49 -3.76 -25.96
N MET A 223 42.25 -3.83 -26.46
CA MET A 223 41.60 -5.10 -26.81
C MET A 223 41.17 -5.14 -28.27
N TYR A 224 41.46 -6.24 -28.97
CA TYR A 224 41.24 -6.41 -30.40
C TYR A 224 40.68 -7.80 -30.72
N MET A 225 40.36 -8.07 -31.99
CA MET A 225 39.78 -9.36 -32.41
C MET A 225 40.66 -10.59 -32.14
N HIS A 226 41.98 -10.41 -32.06
CA HIS A 226 42.95 -11.46 -31.75
C HIS A 226 43.17 -11.66 -30.24
N SER A 227 42.61 -10.78 -29.39
CA SER A 227 42.64 -10.96 -27.94
C SER A 227 41.78 -12.16 -27.52
N LYS A 228 42.19 -12.86 -26.46
CA LYS A 228 41.41 -13.97 -25.89
C LYS A 228 40.16 -13.45 -25.20
N MET A 229 39.04 -14.17 -25.34
CA MET A 229 37.80 -13.81 -24.64
C MET A 229 37.91 -14.16 -23.15
N HIS A 230 37.34 -13.31 -22.28
CA HIS A 230 37.22 -13.65 -20.86
C HIS A 230 36.42 -14.95 -20.70
N LEU A 231 36.98 -15.90 -19.94
CA LEU A 231 36.41 -17.22 -19.61
C LEU A 231 36.37 -18.24 -20.77
N ARG A 232 37.00 -17.96 -21.92
CA ARG A 232 37.13 -18.92 -23.03
C ARG A 232 38.56 -18.95 -23.54
N GLU A 233 39.01 -20.09 -24.07
CA GLU A 233 40.34 -20.20 -24.69
C GLU A 233 40.38 -19.64 -26.13
N GLU A 234 39.22 -19.44 -26.75
CA GLU A 234 39.04 -18.92 -28.11
C GLU A 234 39.25 -17.39 -28.18
N THR A 235 39.76 -16.89 -29.32
CA THR A 235 39.83 -15.44 -29.58
C THR A 235 38.45 -14.88 -29.97
N TYR A 236 38.28 -13.55 -29.92
CA TYR A 236 37.05 -12.93 -30.40
C TYR A 236 36.77 -13.24 -31.88
N SER A 237 37.82 -13.28 -32.73
CA SER A 237 37.70 -13.67 -34.14
C SER A 237 37.17 -15.10 -34.28
N ASP A 238 37.75 -16.06 -33.55
CA ASP A 238 37.33 -17.47 -33.61
C ASP A 238 35.87 -17.63 -33.15
N TYR A 239 35.47 -16.90 -32.10
CA TYR A 239 34.10 -16.92 -31.59
C TYR A 239 33.08 -16.43 -32.63
N TYR A 240 33.35 -15.30 -33.30
CA TYR A 240 32.45 -14.76 -34.32
C TYR A 240 32.34 -15.66 -35.55
N GLU A 241 33.45 -16.25 -35.98
CA GLU A 241 33.47 -17.16 -37.12
C GLU A 241 32.77 -18.49 -36.78
N LYS A 242 33.09 -19.09 -35.63
CA LYS A 242 32.53 -20.38 -35.20
C LYS A 242 31.04 -20.32 -34.87
N LYS A 243 30.58 -19.24 -34.22
CA LYS A 243 29.19 -19.13 -33.73
C LYS A 243 28.25 -18.48 -34.74
N TYR A 244 28.72 -17.47 -35.48
CA TYR A 244 27.87 -16.66 -36.36
C TYR A 244 28.31 -16.70 -37.83
N GLY A 245 29.41 -17.37 -38.17
CA GLY A 245 29.94 -17.41 -39.54
C GLY A 245 30.48 -16.07 -40.04
N LEU A 246 30.77 -15.12 -39.14
CA LEU A 246 31.17 -13.77 -39.50
C LEU A 246 32.69 -13.62 -39.57
N LYS A 247 33.21 -13.20 -40.74
CA LYS A 247 34.61 -12.83 -40.93
C LYS A 247 34.80 -11.33 -40.83
N VAL A 248 35.75 -10.92 -40.00
CA VAL A 248 36.08 -9.51 -39.77
C VAL A 248 36.94 -8.98 -40.90
N THR A 249 36.58 -7.84 -41.48
CA THR A 249 37.40 -7.19 -42.51
C THR A 249 38.47 -6.30 -41.87
N GLN A 250 38.15 -5.63 -40.76
CA GLN A 250 39.03 -4.69 -40.06
C GLN A 250 39.55 -5.24 -38.71
N LYS A 251 40.66 -5.98 -38.72
CA LYS A 251 41.17 -6.69 -37.52
C LYS A 251 41.91 -5.81 -36.50
N HIS A 252 42.36 -4.62 -36.90
CA HIS A 252 43.14 -3.69 -36.06
C HIS A 252 42.28 -2.61 -35.39
N VAL A 253 40.96 -2.71 -35.48
CA VAL A 253 40.04 -1.83 -34.75
C VAL A 253 39.84 -2.40 -33.35
N PRO A 254 39.96 -1.57 -32.30
CA PRO A 254 39.75 -2.05 -30.95
C PRO A 254 38.28 -2.32 -30.65
N LEU A 255 38.07 -3.15 -29.64
CA LEU A 255 36.75 -3.58 -29.21
C LEU A 255 36.06 -2.50 -28.38
N LEU A 256 34.77 -2.33 -28.65
CA LEU A 256 33.89 -1.47 -27.87
C LEU A 256 33.49 -2.21 -26.59
N GLU A 257 33.81 -1.64 -25.45
CA GLU A 257 33.25 -2.08 -24.18
C GLU A 257 31.82 -1.58 -24.07
N VAL A 258 30.89 -2.50 -23.87
CA VAL A 258 29.47 -2.19 -23.88
C VAL A 258 28.75 -2.75 -22.66
N ARG A 259 27.69 -2.05 -22.26
CA ARG A 259 26.76 -2.51 -21.23
C ARG A 259 25.34 -2.42 -21.76
N MET A 260 24.58 -3.49 -21.56
CA MET A 260 23.21 -3.60 -22.06
C MET A 260 22.28 -2.64 -21.31
N ILE A 261 21.38 -1.98 -22.05
CA ILE A 261 20.26 -1.24 -21.45
C ILE A 261 19.25 -2.28 -20.93
N THR A 262 18.87 -2.20 -19.66
CA THR A 262 17.98 -3.23 -19.10
C THR A 262 16.58 -3.10 -19.67
N ASN A 263 16.03 -4.20 -20.19
CA ASN A 263 14.62 -4.30 -20.62
C ASN A 263 13.64 -4.48 -19.44
N ILE A 264 14.09 -4.26 -18.20
CA ILE A 264 13.24 -4.32 -17.01
C ILE A 264 12.64 -2.94 -16.83
N LEU A 265 11.35 -2.84 -17.08
CA LEU A 265 10.61 -1.58 -17.04
C LEU A 265 9.83 -1.42 -15.73
N GLU A 266 9.60 -2.51 -14.99
CA GLU A 266 9.06 -2.47 -13.63
C GLU A 266 10.13 -1.99 -12.63
N SER A 267 10.07 -0.71 -12.29
CA SER A 267 11.03 -0.02 -11.43
C SER A 267 10.37 0.57 -10.18
N ILE A 268 9.23 0.03 -9.75
CA ILE A 268 8.47 0.50 -8.56
C ILE A 268 9.03 -0.07 -7.24
N LYS A 269 9.96 -1.03 -7.28
CA LYS A 269 10.56 -1.62 -6.07
C LYS A 269 12.08 -1.73 -6.11
N PRO A 270 12.74 -1.69 -4.94
CA PRO A 270 14.16 -2.00 -4.84
C PRO A 270 14.46 -3.40 -5.38
N ARG A 271 15.46 -3.48 -6.28
CA ARG A 271 15.86 -4.73 -6.93
C ARG A 271 16.46 -5.78 -5.98
N CYS A 272 16.79 -5.39 -4.74
CA CYS A 272 17.31 -6.27 -3.69
C CYS A 272 16.23 -7.06 -2.94
N ILE A 273 14.96 -6.62 -2.99
CA ILE A 273 13.84 -7.30 -2.31
C ILE A 273 13.35 -8.52 -3.10
N THR A 274 13.64 -8.59 -4.41
CA THR A 274 13.36 -9.79 -5.21
C THR A 274 14.35 -10.90 -4.86
N SER A 275 13.86 -11.95 -4.20
CA SER A 275 14.51 -13.20 -3.76
C SER A 275 16.02 -13.36 -4.03
N SER A 276 16.76 -13.72 -2.98
CA SER A 276 18.19 -14.05 -2.96
C SER A 276 18.64 -15.05 -4.04
N VAL A 277 17.73 -15.87 -4.58
CA VAL A 277 17.96 -16.78 -5.71
C VAL A 277 18.15 -16.03 -7.04
N LYS A 278 17.42 -14.94 -7.29
CA LYS A 278 17.59 -14.09 -8.49
C LYS A 278 18.90 -13.30 -8.44
N LEU A 279 19.36 -12.91 -7.25
CA LEU A 279 20.62 -12.18 -7.04
C LEU A 279 21.84 -13.03 -7.49
N LYS A 280 21.86 -14.33 -7.18
CA LYS A 280 22.91 -15.28 -7.61
C LYS A 280 22.93 -15.48 -9.13
N ARG A 281 21.76 -15.56 -9.80
CA ARG A 281 21.68 -15.60 -11.27
C ARG A 281 22.12 -14.29 -11.94
N ARG A 282 21.98 -13.15 -11.25
CA ARG A 282 22.31 -11.81 -11.76
C ARG A 282 23.80 -11.48 -11.77
N LYS A 283 24.57 -11.88 -10.74
CA LYS A 283 26.05 -11.77 -10.80
C LYS A 283 26.66 -12.50 -12.02
N LYS A 284 25.94 -13.49 -12.55
CA LYS A 284 26.26 -14.20 -13.80
C LYS A 284 25.90 -13.46 -15.09
N ARG A 285 25.28 -12.26 -15.07
CA ARG A 285 24.88 -11.49 -16.26
C ARG A 285 25.63 -10.16 -16.44
N ASP A 286 26.34 -9.67 -15.43
CA ASP A 286 27.08 -8.39 -15.49
C ASP A 286 28.53 -8.57 -15.98
N PHE A 287 28.76 -9.58 -16.82
CA PHE A 287 30.06 -9.83 -17.44
C PHE A 287 30.40 -8.71 -18.41
N GLN A 288 31.67 -8.33 -18.43
CA GLN A 288 32.20 -7.36 -19.37
C GLN A 288 31.97 -7.87 -20.80
N THR A 289 31.18 -7.12 -21.56
CA THR A 289 30.79 -7.49 -22.92
C THR A 289 31.51 -6.59 -23.88
N PHE A 290 32.15 -7.19 -24.87
CA PHE A 290 32.89 -6.48 -25.90
C PHE A 290 32.27 -6.76 -27.26
N LEU A 291 32.06 -5.71 -28.05
CA LEU A 291 31.52 -5.77 -29.40
C LEU A 291 32.50 -5.15 -30.39
N HIS A 292 32.47 -5.63 -31.62
CA HIS A 292 33.24 -5.05 -32.71
C HIS A 292 32.39 -4.02 -33.47
N SER A 293 32.99 -2.87 -33.82
CA SER A 293 32.29 -1.76 -34.50
C SER A 293 31.64 -2.18 -35.82
N GLU A 294 32.32 -3.01 -36.63
CA GLU A 294 31.78 -3.54 -37.90
C GLU A 294 30.50 -4.35 -37.72
N PHE A 295 30.32 -4.95 -36.54
CA PHE A 295 29.19 -5.83 -36.24
C PHE A 295 28.05 -5.14 -35.49
N VAL A 296 28.12 -3.81 -35.36
CA VAL A 296 27.08 -3.02 -34.68
C VAL A 296 26.61 -1.86 -35.54
N THR A 297 25.35 -1.50 -35.36
CA THR A 297 24.71 -0.35 -35.99
C THR A 297 24.46 0.71 -34.92
N LYS A 298 25.02 1.90 -35.15
CA LYS A 298 24.91 3.06 -34.26
C LYS A 298 23.52 3.68 -34.39
N GLN A 299 22.84 3.83 -33.26
CA GLN A 299 21.52 4.44 -33.21
C GLN A 299 21.64 5.95 -33.10
N LYS A 300 20.80 6.67 -33.86
CA LYS A 300 20.75 8.14 -33.82
C LYS A 300 20.08 8.68 -32.56
N PHE A 301 19.20 7.89 -31.93
CA PHE A 301 18.48 8.31 -30.73
C PHE A 301 19.44 8.45 -29.53
N PRO A 302 19.40 9.57 -28.77
CA PRO A 302 20.36 9.81 -27.70
C PRO A 302 20.29 8.79 -26.56
N ALA A 303 21.44 8.30 -26.10
CA ALA A 303 21.53 7.32 -25.01
C ALA A 303 20.91 7.80 -23.69
N VAL A 304 21.04 9.11 -23.38
CA VAL A 304 20.41 9.73 -22.19
C VAL A 304 18.90 9.54 -22.20
N LEU A 305 18.25 9.84 -23.33
CA LEU A 305 16.80 9.72 -23.45
C LEU A 305 16.37 8.24 -23.48
N TRP A 306 17.13 7.38 -24.17
CA TRP A 306 16.87 5.94 -24.20
C TRP A 306 16.93 5.32 -22.80
N TYR A 307 17.93 5.69 -22.01
CA TYR A 307 18.06 5.15 -20.65
C TYR A 307 16.98 5.71 -19.73
N LYS A 308 16.64 7.01 -19.84
CA LYS A 308 15.52 7.58 -19.08
C LYS A 308 14.16 7.01 -19.50
N SER A 309 13.98 6.57 -20.75
CA SER A 309 12.71 5.99 -21.21
C SER A 309 12.39 4.64 -20.57
N THR A 310 13.38 3.91 -20.04
CA THR A 310 13.13 2.65 -19.33
C THR A 310 12.36 2.85 -18.03
N LEU A 311 12.40 4.05 -17.45
CA LEU A 311 11.68 4.40 -16.22
C LEU A 311 10.30 4.98 -16.48
N LEU A 312 10.01 5.44 -17.71
CA LEU A 312 8.76 6.13 -18.05
C LEU A 312 7.51 5.31 -17.70
N PRO A 313 7.39 4.01 -18.01
CA PRO A 313 6.18 3.25 -17.66
C PRO A 313 5.89 3.28 -16.15
N SER A 314 6.91 3.10 -15.32
CA SER A 314 6.78 3.17 -13.85
C SER A 314 6.42 4.56 -13.37
N ILE A 315 7.04 5.60 -13.95
CA ILE A 315 6.78 7.01 -13.61
C ILE A 315 5.35 7.40 -13.95
N LEU A 316 4.88 7.06 -15.15
CA LEU A 316 3.53 7.39 -15.61
C LEU A 316 2.47 6.62 -14.83
N HIS A 317 2.72 5.33 -14.53
CA HIS A 317 1.86 4.55 -13.66
C HIS A 317 1.73 5.18 -12.27
N ARG A 318 2.84 5.55 -11.62
CA ARG A 318 2.78 6.22 -10.32
C ARG A 318 2.11 7.59 -10.40
N THR A 319 2.42 8.38 -11.42
CA THR A 319 1.79 9.69 -11.65
C THR A 319 0.27 9.56 -11.75
N HIS A 320 -0.24 8.56 -12.49
CA HIS A 320 -1.67 8.28 -12.60
C HIS A 320 -2.33 8.05 -11.24
N TYR A 321 -1.74 7.17 -10.42
CA TYR A 321 -2.29 6.85 -9.10
C TYR A 321 -2.16 7.99 -8.08
N PHE A 322 -1.11 8.83 -8.17
CA PHE A 322 -1.03 10.06 -7.36
C PHE A 322 -2.11 11.07 -7.75
N LEU A 323 -2.41 11.21 -9.05
CA LEU A 323 -3.51 12.05 -9.53
C LEU A 323 -4.88 11.50 -9.10
N LEU A 324 -5.06 10.17 -9.11
CA LEU A 324 -6.28 9.53 -8.55
C LEU A 324 -6.42 9.77 -7.05
N ALA A 325 -5.32 9.65 -6.30
CA ALA A 325 -5.30 9.94 -4.88
C ALA A 325 -5.65 11.41 -4.59
N GLU A 326 -5.15 12.34 -5.42
CA GLU A 326 -5.51 13.76 -5.33
C GLU A 326 -6.98 14.01 -5.64
N ASP A 327 -7.54 13.38 -6.67
CA ASP A 327 -8.98 13.44 -6.97
C ASP A 327 -9.84 13.02 -5.77
N LEU A 328 -9.54 11.85 -5.20
CA LEU A 328 -10.29 11.33 -4.06
C LEU A 328 -10.12 12.24 -2.83
N ARG A 329 -8.90 12.71 -2.58
CA ARG A 329 -8.60 13.61 -1.47
C ARG A 329 -9.39 14.90 -1.58
N GLN A 330 -9.40 15.55 -2.75
CA GLN A 330 -10.19 16.77 -2.99
C GLN A 330 -11.68 16.50 -2.80
N LYS A 331 -12.18 15.36 -3.31
CA LYS A 331 -13.58 14.94 -3.11
C LYS A 331 -13.94 14.84 -1.62
N ILE A 332 -13.13 14.12 -0.83
CA ILE A 332 -13.37 13.97 0.62
C ILE A 332 -13.25 15.31 1.33
N VAL A 333 -12.27 16.15 0.99
CA VAL A 333 -12.13 17.49 1.61
C VAL A 333 -13.37 18.36 1.37
N ILE A 334 -13.94 18.32 0.16
CA ILE A 334 -15.13 19.11 -0.20
C ILE A 334 -16.39 18.55 0.49
N GLU A 335 -16.59 17.24 0.42
CA GLU A 335 -17.84 16.59 0.86
C GLU A 335 -17.84 16.34 2.38
N ALA A 336 -16.74 15.86 2.95
CA ALA A 336 -16.59 15.59 4.40
C ALA A 336 -16.13 16.81 5.21
N LYS A 337 -15.67 17.89 4.56
CA LYS A 337 -15.14 19.11 5.20
C LYS A 337 -13.96 18.85 6.15
N VAL A 338 -13.09 17.90 5.80
CA VAL A 338 -11.88 17.55 6.56
C VAL A 338 -10.63 17.64 5.68
N GLY A 339 -9.60 18.31 6.19
CA GLY A 339 -8.32 18.53 5.54
C GLY A 339 -8.25 19.85 4.79
N ASN A 340 -7.19 20.02 3.99
CA ASN A 340 -6.92 21.24 3.23
C ASN A 340 -6.94 20.95 1.74
N LEU A 341 -7.65 21.75 0.93
CA LEU A 341 -7.60 21.63 -0.53
C LEU A 341 -6.20 21.86 -1.09
N TYR A 342 -5.42 22.75 -0.48
CA TYR A 342 -4.08 23.08 -0.92
C TYR A 342 -3.05 22.46 0.03
N ILE A 343 -2.26 21.50 -0.46
CA ILE A 343 -1.15 20.94 0.31
C ILE A 343 -0.02 21.99 0.31
N PRO A 344 0.45 22.49 1.47
CA PRO A 344 1.64 23.32 1.53
C PRO A 344 2.84 22.43 1.15
N MET A 345 3.34 22.60 -0.07
CA MET A 345 4.48 21.84 -0.59
C MET A 345 5.79 22.30 0.06
N ASP A 346 6.02 21.89 1.31
CA ASP A 346 7.33 22.06 1.96
C ASP A 346 8.24 20.87 1.61
N ARG A 347 9.12 21.09 0.63
CA ARG A 347 10.05 20.09 0.08
C ARG A 347 11.00 19.47 1.12
N LYS A 348 11.15 20.07 2.31
CA LYS A 348 11.92 19.49 3.42
C LYS A 348 11.16 18.39 4.15
N LYS A 349 9.86 18.59 4.43
CA LYS A 349 9.00 17.59 5.08
C LYS A 349 8.76 16.37 4.18
N GLU A 350 8.74 16.55 2.85
CA GLU A 350 8.67 15.43 1.88
C GLU A 350 9.73 14.33 2.10
N ARG A 351 10.93 14.70 2.61
CA ARG A 351 12.01 13.73 2.87
C ARG A 351 11.69 12.74 3.98
N GLU A 352 10.85 13.12 4.95
CA GLU A 352 10.51 12.31 6.12
C GLU A 352 9.42 11.27 5.82
N TYR A 353 8.53 11.53 4.84
CA TYR A 353 7.46 10.58 4.49
C TYR A 353 7.96 9.28 3.83
N PHE A 354 9.16 9.32 3.24
CA PHE A 354 9.79 8.16 2.57
C PHE A 354 10.85 7.45 3.42
N THR A 355 11.07 7.89 4.66
CA THR A 355 12.00 7.25 5.61
C THR A 355 11.35 6.21 6.52
N ASP A 356 10.01 6.07 6.49
CA ASP A 356 9.29 4.92 7.07
C ASP A 356 9.38 3.66 6.18
N GLU A 357 10.38 3.58 5.29
CA GLU A 357 10.78 2.31 4.66
C GLU A 357 11.22 1.36 5.76
N GLN A 358 10.64 0.15 5.81
CA GLN A 358 11.18 -0.95 6.62
C GLN A 358 12.68 -1.06 6.32
N PRO A 359 13.58 -0.83 7.30
CA PRO A 359 14.99 -1.04 7.07
C PRO A 359 15.19 -2.51 6.70
N GLY A 360 15.55 -2.76 5.44
CA GLY A 360 15.92 -4.08 4.99
C GLY A 360 17.07 -4.59 5.85
N LYS A 361 17.14 -5.92 6.02
CA LYS A 361 18.11 -6.70 6.81
C LYS A 361 19.62 -6.48 6.48
N ASN A 362 20.01 -5.40 5.81
CA ASN A 362 21.38 -5.12 5.39
C ASN A 362 22.14 -4.08 6.25
N GLU A 363 21.53 -3.50 7.28
CA GLU A 363 22.26 -2.62 8.23
C GLU A 363 22.87 -3.36 9.45
N MET A 364 22.87 -4.69 9.45
CA MET A 364 23.50 -5.49 10.52
C MET A 364 25.00 -5.76 10.32
N LYS A 365 25.73 -4.91 9.57
CA LYS A 365 27.18 -5.08 9.35
C LYS A 365 28.09 -3.90 9.66
N ASN A 366 27.58 -2.79 10.18
CA ASN A 366 28.41 -1.68 10.68
C ASN A 366 28.21 -1.39 12.17
N GLN A 367 28.13 -2.45 13.00
CA GLN A 367 28.38 -2.36 14.44
C GLN A 367 29.74 -3.00 14.74
N ASN A 368 30.82 -2.35 14.32
CA ASN A 368 32.20 -2.63 14.74
C ASN A 368 33.07 -1.39 14.45
N ALA A 369 32.62 -0.22 14.92
CA ALA A 369 33.42 1.00 14.95
C ALA A 369 32.73 2.00 15.89
N ASN A 370 32.86 1.78 17.20
CA ASN A 370 32.75 2.83 18.24
C ASN A 370 33.25 2.27 19.58
N ASP A 371 34.46 1.67 19.56
CA ASP A 371 35.31 1.65 20.75
C ASP A 371 36.02 3.00 20.79
N HIS A 372 35.40 3.98 21.46
CA HIS A 372 36.05 5.12 22.12
C HIS A 372 35.00 6.10 22.64
N PHE A 373 34.39 5.78 23.78
CA PHE A 373 34.07 6.81 24.76
C PHE A 373 34.55 6.35 26.13
N SER A 374 35.49 7.14 26.63
CA SER A 374 36.33 6.95 27.80
C SER A 374 35.56 6.93 29.11
N ASN A 375 36.00 6.04 29.99
CA ASN A 375 35.92 6.07 31.44
C ASN A 375 35.73 7.48 32.05
N GLN A 376 34.63 7.69 32.75
CA GLN A 376 34.60 8.54 33.95
C GLN A 376 33.72 7.90 35.04
N SER A 377 34.43 7.42 36.07
CA SER A 377 34.08 7.32 37.49
C SER A 377 32.69 6.81 37.88
N VAL A 378 32.70 5.59 38.38
CA VAL A 378 31.80 5.03 39.39
C VAL A 378 31.76 5.95 40.61
N GLY A 379 30.60 6.54 40.88
CA GLY A 379 30.24 7.13 42.16
C GLY A 379 29.02 6.38 42.70
N ASN A 380 29.23 5.66 43.80
CA ASN A 380 28.17 5.08 44.62
C ASN A 380 27.24 6.20 45.12
N ASP A 381 25.93 6.10 44.85
CA ASP A 381 24.93 6.66 45.75
C ASP A 381 23.64 5.80 45.76
N GLN A 382 23.51 5.11 46.89
CA GLN A 382 22.32 4.89 47.73
C GLN A 382 20.93 4.73 47.09
N ARG A 383 20.29 3.64 47.52
CA ARG A 383 18.86 3.33 47.44
C ARG A 383 17.98 4.57 47.71
N GLY A 384 17.05 4.86 46.80
CA GLY A 384 15.98 5.83 47.03
C GLY A 384 15.10 6.05 45.80
N GLU A 385 13.86 5.58 45.90
CA GLU A 385 12.68 5.99 45.12
C GLU A 385 12.60 5.68 43.60
N ALA A 386 11.59 4.86 43.27
CA ALA A 386 11.16 4.56 41.92
C ALA A 386 10.63 5.82 41.22
N ASN A 387 11.46 6.45 40.40
CA ASN A 387 11.00 7.48 39.45
C ASN A 387 10.01 6.84 38.45
N LEU A 388 8.72 7.19 38.59
CA LEU A 388 7.68 6.92 37.60
C LEU A 388 8.06 7.63 36.29
N ARG A 389 8.46 6.85 35.27
CA ARG A 389 8.50 7.37 33.89
C ARG A 389 7.05 7.63 33.46
N ASP A 390 6.77 8.85 33.02
CA ASP A 390 5.45 9.19 32.45
C ASP A 390 5.09 8.25 31.29
N PRO A 391 3.81 7.91 31.12
CA PRO A 391 3.37 7.06 30.02
C PRO A 391 3.72 7.68 28.65
N PRO A 392 3.99 6.85 27.63
CA PRO A 392 4.23 7.32 26.27
C PRO A 392 3.04 8.15 25.78
N LYS A 393 3.33 9.34 25.24
CA LYS A 393 2.31 10.26 24.75
C LYS A 393 1.80 9.79 23.40
N LEU A 394 0.50 9.56 23.28
CA LEU A 394 -0.12 9.16 22.02
C LEU A 394 -0.50 10.41 21.21
N SER A 395 0.10 10.55 20.03
CA SER A 395 -0.11 11.68 19.12
C SER A 395 -1.49 11.69 18.46
N LEU A 396 -2.09 10.51 18.27
CA LEU A 396 -3.43 10.31 17.73
C LEU A 396 -4.54 10.98 18.56
N PHE A 397 -4.30 11.21 19.85
CA PHE A 397 -5.28 11.82 20.76
C PHE A 397 -5.07 13.33 20.94
N GLN A 398 -4.18 13.94 20.16
CA GLN A 398 -4.06 15.40 20.12
C GLN A 398 -5.18 15.96 19.26
N ASP A 399 -5.74 17.11 19.67
CA ASP A 399 -6.71 17.84 18.86
C ASP A 399 -5.95 18.47 17.70
N HIS A 400 -5.79 17.71 16.63
CA HIS A 400 -5.28 18.23 15.37
C HIS A 400 -6.32 19.15 14.77
N SER A 401 -5.87 20.26 14.19
CA SER A 401 -6.78 21.12 13.44
C SER A 401 -7.38 20.31 12.29
N LEU A 402 -8.69 20.39 12.09
CA LEU A 402 -9.37 19.84 10.90
C LEU A 402 -8.78 20.36 9.58
N SER A 403 -8.01 21.46 9.63
CA SER A 403 -7.31 22.02 8.49
C SER A 403 -6.03 21.28 8.11
N GLU A 404 -5.48 20.42 8.96
CA GLU A 404 -4.36 19.55 8.59
C GLU A 404 -4.94 18.25 8.02
N GLY A 405 -4.59 17.92 6.78
CA GLY A 405 -5.17 16.80 6.03
C GLY A 405 -4.12 15.82 5.53
N PRO A 406 -4.52 14.59 5.15
CA PRO A 406 -3.60 13.63 4.56
C PRO A 406 -3.01 14.15 3.25
N THR A 407 -1.77 13.74 2.97
CA THR A 407 -1.13 13.97 1.68
C THR A 407 -1.63 12.96 0.64
N GLN A 408 -1.35 13.20 -0.64
CA GLN A 408 -1.65 12.24 -1.72
C GLN A 408 -0.98 10.89 -1.48
N TYR A 409 0.23 10.89 -0.90
CA TYR A 409 0.94 9.66 -0.54
C TYR A 409 0.16 8.83 0.48
N ASN A 410 -0.41 9.46 1.51
CA ASN A 410 -1.18 8.74 2.53
C ASN A 410 -2.47 8.15 1.95
N ILE A 411 -3.17 8.90 1.10
CA ILE A 411 -4.37 8.41 0.41
C ILE A 411 -4.01 7.24 -0.52
N LEU A 412 -2.91 7.36 -1.26
CA LEU A 412 -2.45 6.29 -2.14
C LEU A 412 -2.06 5.03 -1.35
N GLN A 413 -1.43 5.18 -0.19
CA GLN A 413 -1.12 4.07 0.71
C GLN A 413 -2.39 3.31 1.14
N ALA A 414 -3.45 4.03 1.52
CA ALA A 414 -4.74 3.45 1.90
C ALA A 414 -5.46 2.71 0.75
N LEU A 415 -5.15 3.06 -0.50
CA LEU A 415 -5.77 2.47 -1.69
C LEU A 415 -4.92 1.34 -2.32
N THR A 416 -3.74 1.06 -1.78
CA THR A 416 -2.82 0.07 -2.36
C THR A 416 -2.93 -1.27 -1.63
N LEU A 417 -3.39 -2.31 -2.34
CA LEU A 417 -3.50 -3.65 -1.78
C LEU A 417 -2.13 -4.34 -1.66
N LEU A 418 -1.99 -5.30 -0.75
CA LEU A 418 -0.79 -6.14 -0.67
C LEU A 418 -0.50 -6.88 -1.99
N ALA A 419 -1.56 -7.31 -2.69
CA ALA A 419 -1.47 -7.97 -4.00
C ALA A 419 -0.91 -7.07 -5.11
N ALA A 420 -0.95 -5.74 -4.94
CA ALA A 420 -0.29 -4.80 -5.84
C ALA A 420 1.24 -4.90 -5.78
N ASN A 421 1.78 -5.58 -4.76
CA ASN A 421 3.19 -5.79 -4.57
C ASN A 421 3.96 -4.47 -4.76
N ASP A 422 3.50 -3.42 -4.09
CA ASP A 422 4.13 -2.10 -4.03
C ASP A 422 4.92 -1.91 -2.71
N THR A 423 5.73 -0.87 -2.60
CA THR A 423 6.47 -0.48 -1.38
C THR A 423 5.55 0.03 -0.28
N ILE A 424 4.34 0.42 -0.65
CA ILE A 424 3.28 0.89 0.24
C ILE A 424 2.12 -0.11 0.21
N CYS A 425 1.44 -0.26 1.34
CA CYS A 425 0.22 -1.06 1.46
C CYS A 425 -0.70 -0.50 2.55
N LEU A 426 -1.96 -0.91 2.49
CA LEU A 426 -3.01 -0.42 3.39
C LEU A 426 -3.05 -1.12 4.76
N GLU A 427 -2.43 -2.30 4.95
CA GLU A 427 -2.67 -3.19 6.11
C GLU A 427 -2.50 -2.51 7.49
N ARG A 428 -1.50 -1.63 7.65
CA ARG A 428 -1.31 -0.88 8.91
C ARG A 428 -2.43 0.12 9.15
N LEU A 429 -2.88 0.80 8.09
CA LEU A 429 -3.94 1.80 8.16
C LEU A 429 -5.31 1.15 8.32
N GLU A 430 -5.52 0.00 7.68
CA GLU A 430 -6.69 -0.88 7.86
C GLU A 430 -6.84 -1.25 9.34
N THR A 431 -5.78 -1.81 9.95
CA THR A 431 -5.80 -2.19 11.38
C THR A 431 -6.16 -1.01 12.30
N LEU A 432 -5.63 0.18 11.99
CA LEU A 432 -5.93 1.40 12.74
C LEU A 432 -7.38 1.89 12.50
N GLY A 433 -7.88 1.76 11.27
CA GLY A 433 -9.25 2.11 10.89
C GLY A 433 -10.30 1.19 11.50
N ASP A 434 -10.07 -0.12 11.47
CA ASP A 434 -10.90 -1.18 12.07
C ASP A 434 -11.12 -0.91 13.57
N CYS A 435 -10.04 -0.77 14.34
CA CYS A 435 -10.16 -0.50 15.78
C CYS A 435 -10.86 0.85 16.08
N TYR A 436 -10.61 1.87 15.25
CA TYR A 436 -11.28 3.16 15.38
C TYR A 436 -12.78 3.06 15.10
N LEU A 437 -13.18 2.37 14.02
CA LEU A 437 -14.57 2.13 13.68
C LEU A 437 -15.29 1.37 14.80
N LYS A 438 -14.65 0.33 15.36
CA LYS A 438 -15.17 -0.40 16.53
C LYS A 438 -15.38 0.55 17.71
N PHE A 439 -14.41 1.40 18.05
CA PHE A 439 -14.54 2.39 19.11
C PHE A 439 -15.68 3.39 18.87
N ILE A 440 -15.65 4.10 17.73
CA ILE A 440 -16.55 5.23 17.52
C ILE A 440 -18.00 4.79 17.31
N THR A 441 -18.24 3.63 16.69
CA THR A 441 -19.58 3.07 16.55
C THR A 441 -20.09 2.56 17.89
N SER A 442 -19.26 1.88 18.69
CA SER A 442 -19.63 1.47 20.06
C SER A 442 -19.99 2.68 20.91
N PHE A 443 -19.22 3.77 20.80
CA PHE A 443 -19.47 5.00 21.54
C PHE A 443 -20.77 5.68 21.12
N SER A 444 -21.04 5.75 19.81
CA SER A 444 -22.27 6.31 19.26
C SER A 444 -23.51 5.51 19.66
N ILE A 445 -23.43 4.17 19.63
CA ILE A 445 -24.51 3.28 20.07
C ILE A 445 -24.76 3.45 21.58
N PHE A 446 -23.70 3.44 22.37
CA PHE A 446 -23.78 3.54 23.83
C PHE A 446 -24.47 4.83 24.29
N VAL A 447 -24.10 5.97 23.68
CA VAL A 447 -24.69 7.28 23.99
C VAL A 447 -26.09 7.43 23.40
N GLY A 448 -26.29 7.01 22.15
CA GLY A 448 -27.56 7.17 21.44
C GLY A 448 -28.68 6.26 21.95
N GLN A 449 -28.37 5.14 22.62
CA GLN A 449 -29.33 4.15 23.10
C GLN A 449 -29.12 3.79 24.58
N PRO A 450 -29.56 4.67 25.51
CA PRO A 450 -29.32 4.50 26.95
C PRO A 450 -30.01 3.28 27.58
N ASP A 451 -31.02 2.69 26.94
CA ASP A 451 -31.77 1.54 27.49
C ASP A 451 -31.47 0.21 26.78
N MET A 452 -30.57 0.22 25.79
CA MET A 452 -30.27 -0.97 24.99
C MET A 452 -29.35 -1.94 25.74
N LYS A 453 -29.67 -3.24 25.65
CA LYS A 453 -28.86 -4.32 26.24
C LYS A 453 -27.61 -4.59 25.40
N GLU A 454 -26.56 -5.07 26.05
CA GLU A 454 -25.26 -5.40 25.42
C GLU A 454 -25.43 -6.24 24.16
N GLY A 455 -26.14 -7.37 24.23
CA GLY A 455 -26.27 -8.27 23.07
C GLY A 455 -26.94 -7.64 21.84
N ASP A 456 -27.82 -6.65 22.03
CA ASP A 456 -28.43 -5.91 20.91
C ASP A 456 -27.52 -4.79 20.40
N MET A 457 -26.76 -4.14 21.29
CA MET A 457 -25.70 -3.19 20.91
C MET A 457 -24.62 -3.88 20.08
N THR A 458 -24.18 -5.07 20.49
CA THR A 458 -23.19 -5.88 19.76
C THR A 458 -23.70 -6.28 18.38
N LYS A 459 -24.95 -6.72 18.25
CA LYS A 459 -25.57 -7.00 16.93
C LYS A 459 -25.64 -5.76 16.05
N LEU A 460 -26.01 -4.60 16.61
CA LEU A 460 -26.09 -3.34 15.87
C LEU A 460 -24.70 -2.90 15.39
N ARG A 461 -23.69 -2.94 16.27
CA ARG A 461 -22.29 -2.67 15.94
C ARG A 461 -21.83 -3.55 14.78
N SER A 462 -21.99 -4.87 14.89
CA SER A 462 -21.59 -5.82 13.84
C SER A 462 -22.30 -5.60 12.50
N ARG A 463 -23.53 -5.06 12.49
CA ARG A 463 -24.21 -4.67 11.25
C ARG A 463 -23.63 -3.40 10.64
N LEU A 464 -23.26 -2.41 11.46
CA LEU A 464 -22.72 -1.13 10.99
C LEU A 464 -21.28 -1.27 10.46
N ILE A 465 -20.42 -1.98 11.19
CA ILE A 465 -19.01 -2.18 10.80
C ILE A 465 -18.76 -3.51 10.07
N GLY A 466 -19.81 -4.27 9.77
CA GLY A 466 -19.67 -5.53 9.05
C GLY A 466 -19.19 -5.30 7.61
N ASN A 467 -18.36 -6.21 7.09
CA ASN A 467 -17.80 -6.13 5.73
C ASN A 467 -18.86 -5.88 4.66
N ASP A 468 -20.07 -6.40 4.83
CA ASP A 468 -21.18 -6.21 3.89
C ASP A 468 -21.74 -4.78 3.86
N ASN A 469 -21.71 -4.08 4.99
CA ASN A 469 -22.11 -2.67 5.05
C ASN A 469 -20.96 -1.78 4.56
N LEU A 470 -19.74 -2.03 5.02
CA LEU A 470 -18.55 -1.26 4.61
C LEU A 470 -18.29 -1.35 3.10
N LYS A 471 -18.49 -2.52 2.49
CA LYS A 471 -18.41 -2.67 1.03
C LYS A 471 -19.49 -1.86 0.32
N ALA A 472 -20.73 -1.84 0.83
CA ALA A 472 -21.83 -1.09 0.23
C ALA A 472 -21.54 0.42 0.27
N CYS A 473 -21.11 0.93 1.43
CA CYS A 473 -20.63 2.30 1.60
C CYS A 473 -19.48 2.63 0.63
N GLY A 474 -18.49 1.75 0.51
CA GLY A 474 -17.36 1.95 -0.41
C GLY A 474 -17.77 1.96 -1.89
N ILE A 475 -18.70 1.10 -2.29
CA ILE A 475 -19.23 1.04 -3.66
C ILE A 475 -20.01 2.32 -3.97
N GLU A 476 -20.90 2.78 -3.10
CA GLU A 476 -21.67 4.02 -3.27
C GLU A 476 -20.78 5.25 -3.50
N HIS A 477 -19.60 5.27 -2.86
CA HIS A 477 -18.63 6.35 -3.01
C HIS A 477 -17.65 6.16 -4.19
N GLY A 478 -17.74 5.05 -4.92
CA GLY A 478 -16.90 4.73 -6.07
C GLY A 478 -15.46 4.34 -5.71
N ILE A 479 -15.20 3.90 -4.48
CA ILE A 479 -13.87 3.48 -4.00
C ILE A 479 -13.23 2.38 -4.85
N PRO A 480 -13.96 1.35 -5.35
CA PRO A 480 -13.36 0.31 -6.18
C PRO A 480 -12.54 0.83 -7.38
N GLY A 481 -12.95 1.94 -8.00
CA GLY A 481 -12.24 2.52 -9.14
C GLY A 481 -10.91 3.20 -8.79
N TYR A 482 -10.68 3.51 -7.50
CA TYR A 482 -9.46 4.15 -6.99
C TYR A 482 -8.42 3.16 -6.46
N ILE A 483 -8.83 1.91 -6.17
CA ILE A 483 -7.96 0.88 -5.59
C ILE A 483 -6.91 0.43 -6.61
N GLN A 484 -5.66 0.30 -6.16
CA GLN A 484 -4.60 -0.38 -6.91
C GLN A 484 -4.58 -1.86 -6.48
N ALA A 485 -5.22 -2.73 -7.27
CA ALA A 485 -5.46 -4.11 -6.88
C ALA A 485 -4.40 -5.12 -7.35
N SER A 486 -3.78 -4.90 -8.51
CA SER A 486 -2.83 -5.84 -9.11
C SER A 486 -1.39 -5.32 -9.15
N THR A 487 -0.47 -6.27 -9.26
CA THR A 487 0.95 -5.96 -9.44
C THR A 487 1.18 -5.20 -10.74
N PHE A 488 1.94 -4.12 -10.67
CA PHE A 488 2.37 -3.39 -11.86
C PHE A 488 3.26 -4.28 -12.73
N SER A 489 2.81 -4.50 -13.97
CA SER A 489 3.51 -5.25 -15.00
C SER A 489 3.27 -4.53 -16.32
N VAL A 490 4.36 -4.16 -16.99
CA VAL A 490 4.26 -3.46 -18.28
C VAL A 490 3.63 -4.35 -19.35
N ASP A 491 3.73 -5.67 -19.17
CA ASP A 491 3.21 -6.67 -20.11
C ASP A 491 1.79 -7.15 -19.81
N LEU A 492 1.21 -6.82 -18.65
CA LEU A 492 -0.08 -7.36 -18.21
C LEU A 492 -1.07 -6.32 -17.66
N SER A 493 -0.61 -5.23 -17.02
CA SER A 493 -1.48 -4.31 -16.26
C SER A 493 -1.27 -2.83 -16.59
N TRP A 494 -0.57 -2.53 -17.69
CA TRP A 494 -0.26 -1.15 -18.08
C TRP A 494 -0.55 -0.87 -19.55
N THR A 495 -1.06 0.31 -19.82
CA THR A 495 -1.28 0.86 -21.17
C THR A 495 -0.52 2.17 -21.31
N ALA A 496 0.12 2.36 -22.47
CA ALA A 496 0.77 3.63 -22.78
C ALA A 496 -0.28 4.74 -23.02
N PRO A 497 0.02 6.01 -22.70
CA PRO A 497 -0.90 7.12 -22.97
C PRO A 497 -1.29 7.18 -24.45
N SER A 498 -2.53 7.53 -24.76
CA SER A 498 -3.07 7.54 -26.13
C SER A 498 -3.02 6.19 -26.88
N PHE A 499 -2.74 5.08 -26.21
CA PHE A 499 -2.90 3.73 -26.75
C PHE A 499 -4.00 2.97 -26.02
N ARG A 500 -4.86 2.29 -26.76
CA ARG A 500 -5.97 1.54 -26.19
C ARG A 500 -6.43 0.40 -27.10
N VAL A 501 -7.27 -0.47 -26.55
CA VAL A 501 -8.09 -1.38 -27.36
C VAL A 501 -9.24 -0.56 -28.00
N PRO A 502 -9.53 -0.75 -29.30
CA PRO A 502 -10.66 -0.11 -29.97
C PRO A 502 -11.99 -0.33 -29.24
N LEU A 503 -12.79 0.73 -29.13
CA LEU A 503 -14.07 0.71 -28.42
C LEU A 503 -15.04 -0.33 -28.98
N GLU A 504 -15.03 -0.54 -30.29
CA GLU A 504 -15.87 -1.51 -31.00
C GLU A 504 -15.57 -2.94 -30.55
N ILE A 505 -14.30 -3.24 -30.28
CA ILE A 505 -13.87 -4.54 -29.75
C ILE A 505 -14.26 -4.66 -28.28
N CYS A 506 -14.05 -3.61 -27.47
CA CYS A 506 -14.46 -3.60 -26.06
C CYS A 506 -15.96 -3.87 -25.89
N ASN A 507 -16.81 -3.16 -26.65
CA ASN A 507 -18.27 -3.27 -26.59
C ASN A 507 -18.78 -4.65 -27.05
N PHE A 508 -18.07 -5.30 -27.96
CA PHE A 508 -18.41 -6.67 -28.39
C PHE A 508 -18.05 -7.70 -27.32
N VAL A 509 -16.88 -7.55 -26.70
CA VAL A 509 -16.37 -8.52 -25.72
C VAL A 509 -17.09 -8.42 -24.37
N ILE A 510 -17.56 -7.22 -24.00
CA ILE A 510 -18.33 -6.96 -22.78
C ILE A 510 -19.71 -6.40 -23.18
N PRO A 511 -20.78 -7.22 -23.23
CA PRO A 511 -22.08 -6.79 -23.74
C PRO A 511 -22.73 -5.66 -22.89
N PRO A 512 -23.51 -4.77 -23.52
CA PRO A 512 -23.98 -3.50 -22.96
C PRO A 512 -25.09 -3.56 -21.89
N ALA A 513 -25.52 -4.75 -21.44
CA ALA A 513 -26.49 -4.91 -20.34
C ALA A 513 -25.97 -4.42 -18.96
N MET A 514 -24.84 -3.69 -18.96
CA MET A 514 -24.04 -3.28 -17.81
C MET A 514 -23.72 -1.77 -17.84
N SER A 515 -24.52 -0.99 -18.57
CA SER A 515 -24.38 0.49 -18.72
C SER A 515 -25.50 1.29 -18.04
N SER A 516 -26.32 0.65 -17.19
CA SER A 516 -27.21 1.39 -16.30
C SER A 516 -26.39 2.11 -15.25
N THR A 517 -26.77 3.36 -14.98
CA THR A 517 -26.18 4.33 -14.04
C THR A 517 -26.21 3.92 -12.57
N GLU A 518 -26.46 2.65 -12.26
CA GLU A 518 -26.33 2.04 -10.94
C GLU A 518 -25.19 1.02 -11.03
N PHE A 519 -24.15 1.23 -10.19
CA PHE A 519 -22.87 0.52 -10.15
C PHE A 519 -22.93 -0.92 -10.72
N PRO A 520 -22.28 -1.18 -11.87
CA PRO A 520 -22.39 -2.48 -12.54
C PRO A 520 -21.59 -3.53 -11.75
N ILE A 521 -22.24 -4.19 -10.81
CA ILE A 521 -21.72 -5.40 -10.19
C ILE A 521 -21.78 -6.49 -11.26
N ILE A 522 -20.68 -6.65 -12.01
CA ILE A 522 -20.58 -7.73 -12.99
C ILE A 522 -20.46 -9.06 -12.23
N ARG A 523 -21.44 -9.95 -12.42
CA ARG A 523 -21.45 -11.28 -11.80
C ARG A 523 -20.15 -12.05 -12.16
N PRO A 524 -19.64 -12.92 -11.26
CA PRO A 524 -18.42 -13.72 -11.48
C PRO A 524 -18.42 -14.61 -12.73
N GLU A 525 -19.55 -14.76 -13.41
CA GLU A 525 -19.71 -15.50 -14.67
C GLU A 525 -18.85 -14.93 -15.81
N LEU A 526 -18.57 -13.61 -15.82
CA LEU A 526 -17.66 -13.01 -16.79
C LEU A 526 -16.20 -13.46 -16.60
N LEU A 527 -15.77 -13.73 -15.36
CA LEU A 527 -14.43 -14.24 -15.04
C LEU A 527 -14.22 -15.68 -15.50
N ARG A 528 -15.31 -16.44 -15.70
CA ARG A 528 -15.28 -17.77 -16.32
C ARG A 528 -15.19 -17.71 -17.84
N ASN A 529 -15.40 -16.53 -18.45
CA ASN A 529 -15.33 -16.35 -19.89
C ASN A 529 -13.87 -16.32 -20.37
N ARG A 530 -13.30 -17.51 -20.63
CA ARG A 530 -11.95 -17.69 -21.18
C ARG A 530 -11.74 -17.02 -22.54
N LYS A 531 -12.80 -16.52 -23.21
CA LYS A 531 -12.69 -15.77 -24.46
C LYS A 531 -11.94 -14.44 -24.30
N LEU A 532 -11.96 -13.82 -23.10
CA LEU A 532 -11.26 -12.56 -22.83
C LEU A 532 -9.76 -12.64 -23.07
N ALA A 533 -9.14 -13.77 -22.73
CA ALA A 533 -7.71 -14.01 -22.95
C ALA A 533 -7.30 -13.96 -24.43
N CYS A 534 -8.21 -14.28 -25.35
CA CYS A 534 -7.96 -14.26 -26.79
C CYS A 534 -7.63 -12.85 -27.30
N LEU A 535 -7.98 -11.78 -26.56
CA LEU A 535 -7.66 -10.40 -26.91
C LEU A 535 -6.16 -10.16 -27.10
N LEU A 536 -5.31 -10.84 -26.33
CA LEU A 536 -3.85 -10.75 -26.43
C LEU A 536 -3.29 -11.35 -27.72
N GLN A 537 -4.05 -12.22 -28.37
CA GLN A 537 -3.67 -12.89 -29.63
C GLN A 537 -4.17 -12.12 -30.86
N VAL A 538 -5.02 -11.11 -30.66
CA VAL A 538 -5.51 -10.26 -31.75
C VAL A 538 -4.39 -9.37 -32.27
N SER A 539 -4.23 -9.36 -33.59
CA SER A 539 -3.26 -8.51 -34.28
C SER A 539 -3.96 -7.55 -35.23
N ILE A 540 -3.90 -6.26 -34.94
CA ILE A 540 -4.42 -5.20 -35.82
C ILE A 540 -3.31 -4.79 -36.79
N PRO A 541 -3.59 -4.56 -38.09
CA PRO A 541 -2.60 -4.10 -39.06
C PRO A 541 -1.91 -2.81 -38.62
N GLU A 542 -0.59 -2.71 -38.82
CA GLU A 542 0.22 -1.57 -38.35
C GLU A 542 -0.31 -0.21 -38.81
N ARG A 543 -0.77 -0.12 -40.07
CA ARG A 543 -1.38 1.11 -40.61
C ARG A 543 -2.59 1.57 -39.78
N GLU A 544 -3.48 0.65 -39.42
CA GLU A 544 -4.68 0.96 -38.62
C GLU A 544 -4.32 1.27 -37.16
N ARG A 545 -3.29 0.60 -36.61
CA ARG A 545 -2.76 0.91 -35.28
C ARG A 545 -2.21 2.34 -35.20
N LEU A 546 -1.54 2.80 -36.24
CA LEU A 546 -0.97 4.15 -36.28
C LEU A 546 -2.00 5.24 -36.55
N THR A 547 -3.07 4.96 -37.31
CA THR A 547 -4.11 5.95 -37.62
C THR A 547 -5.19 6.04 -36.56
N GLY A 548 -5.41 4.97 -35.79
CA GLY A 548 -6.53 4.86 -34.85
C GLY A 548 -7.85 4.45 -35.49
N CYS A 549 -7.92 4.42 -36.83
CA CYS A 549 -9.13 4.06 -37.57
C CYS A 549 -9.07 2.58 -37.95
N VAL A 550 -9.89 1.76 -37.27
CA VAL A 550 -10.00 0.32 -37.55
C VAL A 550 -11.05 0.07 -38.63
N SER A 551 -10.71 -0.74 -39.63
CA SER A 551 -11.64 -1.05 -40.73
C SER A 551 -12.72 -2.05 -40.28
N THR A 552 -13.89 -2.02 -40.92
CA THR A 552 -14.98 -2.98 -40.66
C THR A 552 -14.52 -4.42 -40.89
N ASN A 553 -13.69 -4.66 -41.92
CA ASN A 553 -13.12 -5.97 -42.24
C ASN A 553 -12.24 -6.52 -41.10
N THR A 554 -11.41 -5.67 -40.49
CA THR A 554 -10.57 -6.06 -39.35
C THR A 554 -11.45 -6.36 -38.13
N ILE A 555 -12.48 -5.55 -37.86
CA ILE A 555 -13.44 -5.80 -36.76
C ILE A 555 -14.16 -7.15 -36.95
N ASP A 556 -14.64 -7.45 -38.16
CA ASP A 556 -15.35 -8.69 -38.45
C ASP A 556 -14.42 -9.91 -38.35
N SER A 557 -13.17 -9.78 -38.80
CA SER A 557 -12.14 -10.80 -38.62
C SER A 557 -11.87 -11.08 -37.13
N VAL A 558 -11.80 -10.03 -36.31
CA VAL A 558 -11.63 -10.16 -34.85
C VAL A 558 -12.85 -10.83 -34.22
N LYS A 559 -14.07 -10.43 -34.59
CA LYS A 559 -15.30 -11.08 -34.09
C LYS A 559 -15.33 -12.58 -34.42
N GLN A 560 -14.96 -12.97 -35.64
CA GLN A 560 -14.87 -14.37 -36.04
C GLN A 560 -13.79 -15.13 -35.26
N PHE A 561 -12.66 -14.50 -34.95
CA PHE A 561 -11.61 -15.07 -34.11
C PHE A 561 -12.11 -15.38 -32.68
N PHE A 562 -12.81 -14.43 -32.04
CA PHE A 562 -13.40 -14.63 -30.71
C PHE A 562 -14.52 -15.69 -30.66
N GLN A 563 -15.20 -15.94 -31.79
CA GLN A 563 -16.19 -17.01 -31.89
C GLN A 563 -15.56 -18.41 -31.98
N THR A 564 -14.38 -18.51 -32.60
CA THR A 564 -13.70 -19.77 -32.90
C THR A 564 -12.70 -20.20 -31.81
N HIS A 565 -12.20 -19.27 -31.00
CA HIS A 565 -11.16 -19.53 -30.00
C HIS A 565 -11.66 -19.24 -28.57
N ALA A 566 -11.57 -20.24 -27.68
CA ALA A 566 -12.00 -20.14 -26.27
C ALA A 566 -10.96 -20.73 -25.30
N ASN A 567 -9.67 -20.46 -25.54
CA ASN A 567 -8.57 -20.94 -24.70
C ASN A 567 -7.80 -19.77 -24.11
N GLY A 568 -7.73 -19.73 -22.78
CA GLY A 568 -7.13 -18.64 -22.04
C GLY A 568 -6.83 -19.04 -20.61
N ASN A 569 -5.69 -18.59 -20.08
CA ASN A 569 -5.37 -18.74 -18.66
C ASN A 569 -5.92 -17.55 -17.84
N LYS A 570 -5.97 -17.70 -16.52
CA LYS A 570 -6.51 -16.66 -15.61
C LYS A 570 -5.73 -15.33 -15.70
N GLN A 571 -4.43 -15.37 -15.97
CA GLN A 571 -3.58 -14.18 -16.04
C GLN A 571 -3.85 -13.36 -17.31
N GLU A 572 -4.06 -14.03 -18.44
CA GLU A 572 -4.41 -13.39 -19.72
C GLU A 572 -5.79 -12.74 -19.66
N THR A 573 -6.76 -13.39 -19.01
CA THR A 573 -8.08 -12.80 -18.76
C THR A 573 -7.98 -11.54 -17.90
N ALA A 574 -7.20 -11.58 -16.82
CA ALA A 574 -6.98 -10.41 -15.98
C ALA A 574 -6.31 -9.27 -16.77
N ALA A 575 -5.28 -9.59 -17.57
CA ALA A 575 -4.62 -8.60 -18.41
C ALA A 575 -5.55 -7.97 -19.45
N ALA A 576 -6.40 -8.78 -20.09
CA ALA A 576 -7.41 -8.30 -21.03
C ALA A 576 -8.40 -7.32 -20.36
N LEU A 577 -8.81 -7.57 -19.11
CA LEU A 577 -9.63 -6.65 -18.35
C LEU A 577 -8.92 -5.30 -18.12
N TYR A 578 -7.65 -5.33 -17.69
CA TYR A 578 -6.85 -4.11 -17.50
C TYR A 578 -6.74 -3.28 -18.78
N TYR A 579 -6.53 -3.92 -19.93
CA TYR A 579 -6.45 -3.23 -21.22
C TYR A 579 -7.77 -2.60 -21.68
N MET A 580 -8.89 -3.08 -21.15
CA MET A 580 -10.20 -2.49 -21.36
C MET A 580 -10.57 -1.49 -20.25
N GLY A 581 -9.62 -1.11 -19.39
CA GLY A 581 -9.84 -0.17 -18.30
C GLY A 581 -10.67 -0.75 -17.15
N LYS A 582 -10.66 -2.06 -16.94
CA LYS A 582 -11.40 -2.74 -15.88
C LYS A 582 -10.46 -3.55 -14.98
N GLN A 583 -10.83 -3.71 -13.71
CA GLN A 583 -10.09 -4.51 -12.75
C GLN A 583 -11.01 -5.40 -11.90
N GLU A 584 -10.48 -6.54 -11.46
CA GLU A 584 -11.12 -7.47 -10.54
C GLU A 584 -10.69 -7.14 -9.10
N ILE A 585 -11.66 -6.92 -8.22
CA ILE A 585 -11.42 -6.58 -6.81
C ILE A 585 -12.30 -7.48 -5.94
N SER A 586 -11.73 -8.11 -4.91
CA SER A 586 -12.54 -8.86 -3.95
C SER A 586 -13.36 -7.90 -3.09
N MET A 587 -14.59 -8.28 -2.76
CA MET A 587 -15.46 -7.40 -1.96
C MET A 587 -14.88 -7.08 -0.58
N LYS A 588 -14.11 -8.02 0.01
CA LYS A 588 -13.38 -7.79 1.25
C LYS A 588 -12.42 -6.60 1.13
N ASN A 589 -11.62 -6.57 0.06
CA ASN A 589 -10.62 -5.50 -0.15
C ASN A 589 -11.25 -4.10 -0.28
N VAL A 590 -12.53 -4.00 -0.65
CA VAL A 590 -13.24 -2.71 -0.70
C VAL A 590 -13.53 -2.23 0.73
N ALA A 591 -13.97 -3.11 1.62
CA ALA A 591 -14.15 -2.80 3.04
C ALA A 591 -12.81 -2.42 3.68
N ASP A 592 -11.77 -3.23 3.49
CA ASP A 592 -10.41 -2.98 4.02
C ASP A 592 -9.86 -1.61 3.56
N ALA A 593 -10.16 -1.19 2.31
CA ALA A 593 -9.77 0.12 1.80
C ALA A 593 -10.55 1.28 2.46
N VAL A 594 -11.84 1.11 2.77
CA VAL A 594 -12.64 2.11 3.50
C VAL A 594 -12.09 2.29 4.92
N GLU A 595 -11.77 1.19 5.60
CA GLU A 595 -11.13 1.21 6.92
C GLU A 595 -9.79 1.93 6.87
N ALA A 596 -8.94 1.57 5.90
CA ALA A 596 -7.64 2.21 5.71
C ALA A 596 -7.73 3.72 5.42
N LEU A 597 -8.74 4.16 4.66
CA LEU A 597 -8.98 5.59 4.45
C LEU A 597 -9.35 6.27 5.77
N ILE A 598 -10.26 5.69 6.57
CA ILE A 598 -10.62 6.24 7.88
C ILE A 598 -9.41 6.27 8.82
N GLY A 599 -8.60 5.21 8.85
CA GLY A 599 -7.35 5.15 9.60
C GLY A 599 -6.32 6.21 9.17
N THR A 600 -6.28 6.56 7.88
CA THR A 600 -5.44 7.64 7.34
C THR A 600 -5.86 9.00 7.87
N TYR A 601 -7.16 9.28 7.88
CA TYR A 601 -7.69 10.53 8.44
C TYR A 601 -7.56 10.57 9.95
N LEU A 602 -7.65 9.42 10.65
CA LEU A 602 -7.34 9.34 12.06
C LEU A 602 -5.88 9.72 12.34
N GLN A 603 -4.95 9.21 11.54
CA GLN A 603 -3.52 9.50 11.69
C GLN A 603 -3.18 10.98 11.49
N LYS A 604 -3.85 11.66 10.55
CA LYS A 604 -3.48 13.02 10.13
C LYS A 604 -4.38 14.12 10.69
N CYS A 605 -5.65 13.82 10.97
CA CYS A 605 -6.65 14.77 11.42
C CYS A 605 -7.18 14.46 12.84
N GLY A 606 -6.67 13.40 13.48
CA GLY A 606 -7.13 12.94 14.79
C GLY A 606 -8.53 12.33 14.77
N ILE A 607 -9.05 12.08 15.96
CA ILE A 607 -10.34 11.42 16.21
C ILE A 607 -11.48 12.16 15.52
N HIS A 608 -11.54 13.49 15.65
CA HIS A 608 -12.62 14.27 15.06
C HIS A 608 -12.61 14.24 13.52
N GLY A 609 -11.43 14.29 12.89
CA GLY A 609 -11.33 14.19 11.44
C GLY A 609 -11.77 12.82 10.91
N ALA A 610 -11.38 11.75 11.59
CA ALA A 610 -11.83 10.39 11.25
C ALA A 610 -13.34 10.20 11.43
N PHE A 611 -13.95 10.81 12.45
CA PHE A 611 -15.40 10.80 12.65
C PHE A 611 -16.15 11.39 11.45
N GLN A 612 -15.71 12.55 10.96
CA GLN A 612 -16.34 13.20 9.80
C GLN A 612 -16.19 12.37 8.52
N VAL A 613 -15.08 11.65 8.36
CA VAL A 613 -14.89 10.74 7.21
C VAL A 613 -15.75 9.48 7.34
N ALA A 614 -15.89 8.91 8.54
CA ALA A 614 -16.82 7.80 8.77
C ALA A 614 -18.29 8.22 8.52
N LYS A 615 -18.63 9.47 8.87
CA LYS A 615 -19.92 10.09 8.53
C LYS A 615 -20.08 10.29 7.02
N TYR A 616 -19.05 10.74 6.32
CA TYR A 616 -19.05 10.87 4.86
C TYR A 616 -19.40 9.54 4.17
N PHE A 617 -18.81 8.42 4.63
CA PHE A 617 -19.15 7.09 4.12
C PHE A 617 -20.54 6.59 4.54
N GLY A 618 -21.29 7.33 5.37
CA GLY A 618 -22.62 6.92 5.85
C GLY A 618 -22.60 5.81 6.90
N ILE A 619 -21.46 5.55 7.54
CA ILE A 619 -21.31 4.49 8.56
C ILE A 619 -21.91 4.93 9.91
N ILE A 620 -21.80 6.22 10.22
CA ILE A 620 -22.27 6.84 11.47
C ILE A 620 -23.40 7.83 11.16
N GLU A 621 -24.38 7.95 12.06
CA GLU A 621 -25.51 8.89 11.91
C GLU A 621 -25.05 10.37 11.90
N ASP A 622 -25.95 11.26 11.47
CA ASP A 622 -25.70 12.69 11.24
C ASP A 622 -25.34 13.53 12.48
N GLU A 623 -25.21 12.91 13.66
CA GLU A 623 -24.91 13.60 14.92
C GLU A 623 -23.52 14.27 14.90
N ASN A 624 -23.40 15.38 15.62
CA ASN A 624 -22.14 16.11 15.73
C ASN A 624 -21.30 15.52 16.87
N TYR A 625 -20.04 15.21 16.62
CA TYR A 625 -19.13 14.62 17.62
C TYR A 625 -19.09 15.40 18.96
N PRO A 626 -19.11 16.74 19.00
CA PRO A 626 -19.22 17.49 20.26
C PRO A 626 -20.53 17.29 21.01
N THR A 627 -21.64 17.02 20.31
CA THR A 627 -22.93 16.68 20.94
C THR A 627 -22.85 15.33 21.64
N LEU A 628 -22.16 14.38 21.04
CA LEU A 628 -21.93 13.05 21.62
C LEU A 628 -21.10 13.14 22.91
N LEU A 629 -20.12 14.04 22.96
CA LEU A 629 -19.33 14.32 24.18
C LEU A 629 -20.12 15.08 25.26
N ALA A 630 -21.21 15.77 24.92
CA ALA A 630 -21.98 16.59 25.85
C ALA A 630 -23.09 15.82 26.60
N SER A 631 -23.40 14.59 26.20
CA SER A 631 -24.56 13.81 26.68
C SER A 631 -24.40 13.19 28.09
N ARG A 632 -23.48 13.68 28.93
CA ARG A 632 -23.26 13.12 30.27
C ARG A 632 -24.41 13.49 31.22
N VAL A 633 -25.09 12.48 31.75
CA VAL A 633 -26.05 12.62 32.87
C VAL A 633 -25.43 11.99 34.11
N PRO A 634 -25.11 12.75 35.17
CA PRO A 634 -24.63 12.19 36.43
C PRO A 634 -25.69 11.30 37.09
N SER A 635 -25.27 10.19 37.70
CA SER A 635 -26.20 9.33 38.44
C SER A 635 -26.71 10.05 39.70
N ALA A 636 -28.03 10.12 39.88
CA ALA A 636 -28.66 10.74 41.05
C ALA A 636 -28.67 9.82 42.29
N VAL A 637 -27.61 9.02 42.50
CA VAL A 637 -27.55 8.01 43.59
C VAL A 637 -26.79 8.56 44.79
N SER A 638 -27.38 8.46 45.99
CA SER A 638 -26.74 8.95 47.21
C SER A 638 -25.48 8.12 47.58
N PRO A 639 -24.33 8.76 47.90
CA PRO A 639 -23.08 8.06 48.27
C PRO A 639 -23.21 7.08 49.44
N ASN A 640 -24.11 7.35 50.40
CA ASN A 640 -24.33 6.49 51.56
C ASN A 640 -24.94 5.13 51.19
N LYS A 641 -25.75 5.05 50.13
CA LYS A 641 -26.31 3.79 49.63
C LYS A 641 -25.23 2.96 48.92
N ILE A 642 -24.37 3.61 48.14
CA ILE A 642 -23.24 2.98 47.46
C ILE A 642 -22.27 2.37 48.47
N LYS A 643 -21.94 3.10 49.54
CA LYS A 643 -21.06 2.60 50.61
C LYS A 643 -21.60 1.35 51.34
N ARG A 644 -22.92 1.11 51.32
CA ARG A 644 -23.48 -0.12 51.90
C ARG A 644 -23.24 -1.34 51.03
N MET A 645 -23.24 -1.17 49.70
CA MET A 645 -23.06 -2.26 48.74
C MET A 645 -21.58 -2.49 48.39
N LEU A 646 -20.77 -1.43 48.41
CA LEU A 646 -19.33 -1.47 48.15
C LEU A 646 -18.57 -0.73 49.27
N PRO A 647 -18.41 -1.32 50.46
CA PRO A 647 -17.88 -0.62 51.65
C PRO A 647 -16.45 -0.11 51.50
N ASP A 648 -15.61 -0.79 50.71
CA ASP A 648 -14.18 -0.51 50.56
C ASP A 648 -13.80 0.09 49.19
N TYR A 649 -14.70 0.83 48.52
CA TYR A 649 -14.39 1.43 47.21
C TYR A 649 -13.13 2.32 47.20
N ASN A 650 -12.77 2.94 48.34
CA ASN A 650 -11.55 3.74 48.50
C ASN A 650 -10.26 2.92 48.27
N ARG A 651 -10.30 1.59 48.46
CA ARG A 651 -9.15 0.71 48.14
C ARG A 651 -8.99 0.62 46.62
N ILE A 652 -10.08 0.50 45.87
CA ILE A 652 -10.06 0.47 44.40
C ILE A 652 -9.50 1.78 43.84
N GLU A 653 -9.97 2.93 44.33
CA GLU A 653 -9.51 4.24 43.85
C GLU A 653 -8.02 4.49 44.10
N ARG A 654 -7.51 4.05 45.25
CA ARG A 654 -6.06 4.09 45.55
C ARG A 654 -5.24 3.19 44.64
N LEU A 655 -5.75 2.00 44.32
CA LEU A 655 -5.08 1.06 43.40
C LEU A 655 -5.01 1.63 41.98
N LEU A 656 -6.08 2.27 41.53
CA LEU A 656 -6.15 2.89 40.19
C LEU A 656 -5.48 4.26 40.12
N GLN A 657 -5.15 4.86 41.27
CA GLN A 657 -4.72 6.25 41.39
C GLN A 657 -5.70 7.22 40.69
N TYR A 658 -7.00 6.93 40.83
CA TYR A 658 -8.09 7.65 40.19
C TYR A 658 -9.27 7.75 41.15
N GLU A 659 -9.75 8.98 41.38
CA GLU A 659 -10.93 9.25 42.18
C GLU A 659 -12.12 9.50 41.26
N PHE A 660 -13.16 8.66 41.38
CA PHE A 660 -14.39 8.77 40.59
C PHE A 660 -15.23 9.96 41.06
N GLN A 661 -15.74 10.75 40.11
CA GLN A 661 -16.74 11.77 40.41
C GLN A 661 -18.10 11.13 40.67
N ASP A 662 -18.47 10.13 39.88
CA ASP A 662 -19.68 9.33 40.05
C ASP A 662 -19.34 7.92 40.56
N LYS A 663 -19.52 7.69 41.86
CA LYS A 663 -19.27 6.39 42.49
C LYS A 663 -20.30 5.32 42.07
N ALA A 664 -21.42 5.70 41.46
CA ALA A 664 -22.42 4.73 40.98
C ALA A 664 -21.87 3.91 39.81
N LEU A 665 -21.06 4.53 38.94
CA LEU A 665 -20.35 3.83 37.87
C LEU A 665 -19.42 2.74 38.42
N LEU A 666 -18.74 3.03 39.53
CA LEU A 666 -17.88 2.06 40.19
C LEU A 666 -18.67 0.88 40.77
N LEU A 667 -19.85 1.12 41.34
CA LEU A 667 -20.74 0.06 41.80
C LEU A 667 -21.25 -0.80 40.63
N GLU A 668 -21.60 -0.17 39.50
CA GLU A 668 -22.06 -0.86 38.29
C GLU A 668 -21.01 -1.82 37.72
N VAL A 669 -19.74 -1.41 37.66
CA VAL A 669 -18.60 -2.24 37.23
C VAL A 669 -18.48 -3.54 38.02
N PHE A 670 -18.72 -3.49 39.33
CA PHE A 670 -18.59 -4.68 40.20
C PHE A 670 -19.91 -5.44 40.38
N THR A 671 -21.00 -5.02 39.73
CA THR A 671 -22.30 -5.69 39.82
C THR A 671 -22.45 -6.71 38.69
N HIS A 672 -22.45 -8.00 39.04
CA HIS A 672 -22.64 -9.10 38.09
C HIS A 672 -24.12 -9.20 37.63
N PRO A 673 -24.43 -9.61 36.38
CA PRO A 673 -25.81 -9.72 35.88
C PRO A 673 -26.74 -10.64 36.70
N SER A 674 -26.18 -11.60 37.44
CA SER A 674 -26.94 -12.47 38.35
C SER A 674 -27.27 -11.83 39.70
N CYS A 675 -26.76 -10.63 39.98
CA CYS A 675 -26.95 -9.96 41.26
C CYS A 675 -28.40 -9.45 41.36
N LEU A 676 -29.17 -10.05 42.27
CA LEU A 676 -30.56 -9.65 42.55
C LEU A 676 -30.65 -8.57 43.64
N THR A 677 -29.56 -8.31 44.36
CA THR A 677 -29.52 -7.41 45.53
C THR A 677 -29.31 -5.95 45.14
N ASN A 678 -28.68 -5.67 44.00
CA ASN A 678 -28.48 -4.32 43.50
C ASN A 678 -29.72 -3.80 42.77
N THR A 679 -30.44 -2.87 43.40
CA THR A 679 -31.56 -2.12 42.81
C THR A 679 -31.21 -0.66 42.49
N LEU A 680 -29.95 -0.28 42.69
CA LEU A 680 -29.48 1.11 42.59
C LEU A 680 -28.90 1.45 41.21
N THR A 681 -28.24 0.49 40.55
CA THR A 681 -27.59 0.66 39.24
C THR A 681 -27.87 -0.53 38.34
N GLY A 682 -27.43 -0.43 37.08
CA GLY A 682 -27.35 -1.57 36.17
C GLY A 682 -26.23 -2.55 36.54
N CYS A 683 -25.93 -3.45 35.59
CA CYS A 683 -24.79 -4.37 35.65
C CYS A 683 -23.70 -3.93 34.68
N TYR A 684 -22.50 -4.49 34.82
CA TYR A 684 -21.32 -4.06 34.09
C TYR A 684 -21.39 -4.20 32.56
N GLN A 685 -22.31 -4.99 32.00
CA GLN A 685 -22.32 -5.40 30.58
C GLN A 685 -22.33 -4.23 29.59
N ARG A 686 -22.98 -3.12 29.92
CA ARG A 686 -22.99 -1.94 29.05
C ARG A 686 -21.66 -1.19 29.08
N LEU A 687 -21.02 -1.15 30.26
CA LEU A 687 -19.70 -0.55 30.44
C LEU A 687 -18.62 -1.42 29.80
N GLU A 688 -18.75 -2.75 29.88
CA GLU A 688 -17.91 -3.73 29.17
C GLU A 688 -17.95 -3.48 27.66
N PHE A 689 -19.13 -3.34 27.07
CA PHE A 689 -19.29 -3.10 25.64
C PHE A 689 -18.48 -1.90 25.11
N ILE A 690 -18.53 -0.77 25.80
CA ILE A 690 -17.74 0.42 25.43
C ILE A 690 -16.27 0.28 25.84
N GLY A 691 -16.01 -0.38 26.97
CA GLY A 691 -14.69 -0.65 27.52
C GLY A 691 -13.81 -1.49 26.60
N ASP A 692 -14.33 -2.60 26.07
CA ASP A 692 -13.71 -3.46 25.06
C ASP A 692 -13.22 -2.61 23.87
N ALA A 693 -14.12 -1.81 23.30
CA ALA A 693 -13.81 -1.02 22.11
C ALA A 693 -12.77 0.10 22.39
N VAL A 694 -12.84 0.75 23.56
CA VAL A 694 -11.88 1.79 23.94
C VAL A 694 -10.50 1.19 24.24
N LEU A 695 -10.42 0.06 24.96
CA LEU A 695 -9.15 -0.57 25.28
C LEU A 695 -8.43 -1.08 24.03
N ASP A 696 -9.16 -1.75 23.13
CA ASP A 696 -8.62 -2.20 21.85
C ASP A 696 -8.07 -1.01 21.04
N PHE A 697 -8.80 0.10 21.00
CA PHE A 697 -8.35 1.33 20.33
C PHE A 697 -7.10 1.94 20.97
N LEU A 698 -7.03 2.03 22.30
CA LEU A 698 -5.87 2.58 23.02
C LEU A 698 -4.60 1.73 22.81
N ILE A 699 -4.72 0.42 22.95
CA ILE A 699 -3.60 -0.52 22.80
C ILE A 699 -3.13 -0.53 21.34
N THR A 700 -4.06 -0.59 20.37
CA THR A 700 -3.72 -0.56 18.94
C THR A 700 -3.07 0.76 18.55
N SER A 701 -3.55 1.90 19.08
CA SER A 701 -2.93 3.22 18.89
C SER A 701 -1.48 3.24 19.39
N TYR A 702 -1.22 2.63 20.55
CA TYR A 702 0.14 2.51 21.08
C TYR A 702 1.04 1.63 20.19
N ILE A 703 0.56 0.45 19.80
CA ILE A 703 1.33 -0.46 18.92
C ILE A 703 1.64 0.25 17.60
N TYR A 704 0.67 0.97 17.03
CA TYR A 704 0.84 1.67 15.78
C TYR A 704 1.92 2.76 15.83
N GLU A 705 1.94 3.58 16.90
CA GLU A 705 2.89 4.69 17.05
C GLU A 705 4.29 4.24 17.52
N TYR A 706 4.36 3.27 18.44
CA TYR A 706 5.60 2.91 19.13
C TYR A 706 6.26 1.63 18.61
N CYS A 707 5.56 0.83 17.81
CA CYS A 707 6.07 -0.41 17.23
C CYS A 707 6.14 -0.34 15.68
N GLY A 708 6.48 0.83 15.12
CA GLY A 708 6.47 1.09 13.67
C GLY A 708 7.41 0.24 12.81
N GLN A 709 8.37 -0.49 13.41
CA GLN A 709 9.26 -1.42 12.71
C GLN A 709 8.63 -2.80 12.47
N LEU A 710 7.48 -3.10 13.08
CA LEU A 710 6.83 -4.39 12.96
C LEU A 710 6.10 -4.54 11.63
N SER A 711 6.09 -5.77 11.11
CA SER A 711 5.24 -6.11 9.98
C SER A 711 3.75 -6.07 10.38
N PRO A 712 2.82 -5.86 9.43
CA PRO A 712 1.39 -5.81 9.74
C PRO A 712 0.87 -7.06 10.46
N GLY A 713 1.32 -8.24 10.05
CA GLY A 713 0.99 -9.46 10.78
C GLY A 713 1.50 -9.44 12.23
N GLN A 714 2.73 -8.98 12.47
CA GLN A 714 3.28 -8.87 13.84
C GLN A 714 2.52 -7.87 14.70
N ILE A 715 1.98 -6.80 14.10
CA ILE A 715 1.08 -5.86 14.79
C ILE A 715 -0.19 -6.59 15.21
N SER A 716 -0.80 -7.38 14.33
CA SER A 716 -1.99 -8.18 14.66
C SER A 716 -1.72 -9.23 15.73
N ASP A 717 -0.56 -9.90 15.71
CA ASP A 717 -0.16 -10.86 16.75
C ASP A 717 0.04 -10.16 18.10
N LEU A 718 0.74 -9.02 18.12
CA LEU A 718 0.94 -8.23 19.34
C LEU A 718 -0.38 -7.67 19.89
N ARG A 719 -1.28 -7.21 19.01
CA ARG A 719 -2.63 -6.77 19.38
C ARG A 719 -3.41 -7.90 20.03
N SER A 720 -3.46 -9.07 19.39
CA SER A 720 -4.18 -10.25 19.89
C SER A 720 -3.58 -10.82 21.17
N ALA A 721 -2.26 -10.67 21.35
CA ALA A 721 -1.59 -11.03 22.59
C ALA A 721 -1.96 -10.08 23.72
N LEU A 722 -1.91 -8.76 23.51
CA LEU A 722 -2.17 -7.76 24.56
C LEU A 722 -3.65 -7.58 24.90
N VAL A 723 -4.53 -7.71 23.90
CA VAL A 723 -5.99 -7.66 24.06
C VAL A 723 -6.50 -9.10 24.16
N ASN A 724 -6.38 -9.66 25.36
CA ASN A 724 -6.72 -11.06 25.62
C ASN A 724 -7.38 -11.20 27.00
N ASN A 725 -8.53 -11.88 27.04
CA ASN A 725 -9.29 -12.15 28.26
C ASN A 725 -8.42 -12.81 29.34
N HIS A 726 -7.44 -13.63 28.96
CA HIS A 726 -6.51 -14.23 29.91
C HIS A 726 -5.69 -13.17 30.65
N ILE A 727 -5.14 -12.20 29.93
CA ILE A 727 -4.35 -11.12 30.51
C ILE A 727 -5.24 -10.25 31.39
N PHE A 728 -6.38 -9.81 30.88
CA PHE A 728 -7.30 -8.97 31.64
C PHE A 728 -7.75 -9.64 32.94
N GLY A 729 -8.09 -10.94 32.89
CA GLY A 729 -8.41 -11.71 34.08
C GLY A 729 -7.24 -11.82 35.07
N ALA A 730 -6.03 -12.10 34.59
CA ALA A 730 -4.83 -12.15 35.42
C ALA A 730 -4.52 -10.80 36.09
N LEU A 731 -4.69 -9.68 35.36
CA LEU A 731 -4.53 -8.32 35.88
C LEU A 731 -5.53 -8.01 37.00
N VAL A 732 -6.81 -8.38 36.83
CA VAL A 732 -7.86 -8.20 37.85
C VAL A 732 -7.55 -8.99 39.12
N VAL A 733 -7.03 -10.21 39.00
CA VAL A 733 -6.60 -11.00 40.16
C VAL A 733 -5.37 -10.40 40.82
N ARG A 734 -4.37 -9.97 40.03
CA ARG A 734 -3.13 -9.33 40.51
C ARG A 734 -3.39 -8.06 41.30
N LEU A 735 -4.37 -7.25 40.86
CA LEU A 735 -4.78 -6.03 41.54
C LEU A 735 -5.72 -6.29 42.74
N GLY A 736 -6.20 -7.52 42.93
CA GLY A 736 -7.17 -7.86 43.97
C GLY A 736 -8.59 -7.35 43.70
N LEU A 737 -8.90 -6.96 42.46
CA LEU A 737 -10.20 -6.38 42.10
C LEU A 737 -11.34 -7.42 42.10
N HIS A 738 -11.03 -8.70 41.89
CA HIS A 738 -11.98 -9.81 41.97
C HIS A 738 -12.68 -9.94 43.34
N GLU A 739 -12.09 -9.44 44.42
CA GLU A 739 -12.67 -9.48 45.78
C GLU A 739 -13.87 -8.53 45.94
N PHE A 740 -14.03 -7.56 45.03
CA PHE A 740 -15.04 -6.51 45.12
C PHE A 740 -16.33 -6.82 44.34
N LEU A 741 -16.40 -7.97 43.66
CA LEU A 741 -17.59 -8.39 42.92
C LEU A 741 -18.79 -8.57 43.86
N VAL A 742 -19.89 -7.90 43.53
CA VAL A 742 -21.14 -7.90 44.32
C VAL A 742 -22.02 -9.08 43.93
N ASP A 743 -22.25 -9.98 44.88
CA ASP A 743 -23.16 -11.13 44.81
C ASP A 743 -23.17 -11.91 43.47
N PRO A 744 -22.01 -12.35 42.94
CA PRO A 744 -21.99 -13.26 41.79
C PRO A 744 -22.56 -14.63 42.16
N ALA A 745 -23.06 -15.37 41.16
CA ALA A 745 -23.53 -16.74 41.34
C ALA A 745 -22.44 -17.65 41.94
N GLU A 746 -22.84 -18.67 42.71
CA GLU A 746 -21.90 -19.54 43.43
C GLU A 746 -20.95 -20.30 42.50
N SER A 747 -21.41 -20.67 41.30
CA SER A 747 -20.56 -21.27 40.27
C SER A 747 -19.41 -20.35 39.86
N VAL A 748 -19.71 -19.07 39.61
CA VAL A 748 -18.74 -18.05 39.20
C VAL A 748 -17.74 -17.77 40.34
N LYS A 749 -18.19 -17.74 41.60
CA LYS A 749 -17.29 -17.59 42.77
C LYS A 749 -16.26 -18.71 42.84
N ASN A 750 -16.68 -19.95 42.63
CA ASN A 750 -15.79 -21.11 42.68
C ASN A 750 -14.75 -21.09 41.54
N GLU A 751 -15.16 -20.69 40.33
CA GLU A 751 -14.25 -20.51 39.20
C GLU A 751 -13.21 -19.42 39.47
N ILE A 752 -13.64 -18.25 39.96
CA ILE A 752 -12.75 -17.14 40.33
C ILE A 752 -11.78 -17.56 41.43
N ALA A 753 -12.25 -18.25 42.47
CA ALA A 753 -11.40 -18.70 43.57
C ALA A 753 -10.33 -19.71 43.09
N THR A 754 -10.70 -20.60 42.18
CA THR A 754 -9.78 -21.58 41.58
C THR A 754 -8.71 -20.88 40.76
N PHE A 755 -9.10 -19.94 39.88
CA PHE A 755 -8.18 -19.17 39.06
C PHE A 755 -7.28 -18.26 39.90
N ALA A 756 -7.81 -17.60 40.93
CA ALA A 756 -7.03 -16.76 41.83
C ALA A 756 -5.98 -17.55 42.61
N LYS A 757 -6.30 -18.76 43.05
CA LYS A 757 -5.35 -19.67 43.70
C LYS A 757 -4.23 -20.10 42.74
N TYR A 758 -4.57 -20.37 41.48
CA TYR A 758 -3.60 -20.69 40.44
C TYR A 758 -2.64 -19.52 40.19
N GLN A 759 -3.16 -18.31 39.97
CA GLN A 759 -2.35 -17.11 39.75
C GLN A 759 -1.42 -16.80 40.93
N ARG A 760 -1.87 -17.02 42.18
CA ARG A 760 -1.01 -16.89 43.37
C ARG A 760 0.14 -17.90 43.39
N LYS A 761 -0.08 -19.13 42.90
CA LYS A 761 0.94 -20.19 42.84
C LYS A 761 2.03 -19.84 41.82
N GLU A 762 1.64 -19.28 40.68
CA GLU A 762 2.54 -18.89 39.58
C GLU A 762 3.12 -17.47 39.76
N ASN A 763 3.05 -16.88 40.96
CA ASN A 763 3.49 -15.51 41.27
C ASN A 763 2.94 -14.44 40.30
N TYR A 764 1.71 -14.63 39.81
CA TYR A 764 1.05 -13.76 38.84
C TYR A 764 1.82 -13.57 37.52
N ALA A 765 2.67 -14.54 37.17
CA ALA A 765 3.40 -14.52 35.91
C ALA A 765 2.44 -14.81 34.74
N ILE A 766 2.53 -14.01 33.68
CA ILE A 766 1.71 -14.12 32.48
C ILE A 766 2.61 -14.64 31.35
N TYR A 767 2.51 -15.93 31.04
CA TYR A 767 3.29 -16.59 29.98
C TYR A 767 2.43 -16.79 28.72
N GLY A 768 2.37 -15.79 27.83
CA GLY A 768 1.80 -15.96 26.48
C GLY A 768 0.41 -16.65 26.41
N ASN A 769 0.11 -17.29 25.28
CA ASN A 769 -1.22 -17.80 24.94
C ASN A 769 -1.59 -19.17 25.54
N GLU A 770 -0.75 -19.79 26.37
CA GLU A 770 -1.00 -21.17 26.86
C GLU A 770 -0.80 -21.29 28.37
N LEU A 771 -1.92 -21.45 29.10
CA LEU A 771 -1.92 -21.95 30.47
C LEU A 771 -2.03 -23.48 30.44
N MET A 772 -0.92 -24.20 30.50
CA MET A 772 -0.94 -25.63 30.80
C MET A 772 -0.69 -25.84 32.29
N VAL A 773 -1.61 -26.52 32.98
CA VAL A 773 -1.37 -26.98 34.35
C VAL A 773 -0.98 -28.44 34.32
N GLU A 774 0.16 -28.74 34.92
CA GLU A 774 0.55 -30.09 35.29
C GLU A 774 -0.23 -30.49 36.57
N VAL A 775 -1.13 -31.48 36.49
CA VAL A 775 -1.65 -32.12 37.71
C VAL A 775 -1.65 -33.64 37.62
N LYS A 776 -0.73 -34.21 38.42
CA LYS A 776 -0.65 -35.56 39.00
C LYS A 776 -0.77 -36.74 38.05
N ALA A 777 0.37 -37.42 37.90
CA ALA A 777 0.48 -38.80 37.45
C ALA A 777 -0.36 -39.75 38.33
N THR A 778 -1.60 -40.04 37.93
CA THR A 778 -2.17 -41.36 38.18
C THR A 778 -1.70 -42.27 37.05
N ASN A 779 -1.02 -43.35 37.41
CA ASN A 779 -0.35 -44.30 36.53
C ASN A 779 -1.04 -44.46 35.15
N ARG A 780 -0.44 -43.81 34.13
CA ARG A 780 -0.57 -44.00 32.67
C ARG A 780 -1.19 -42.89 31.79
N VAL A 781 -1.64 -41.74 32.30
CA VAL A 781 -2.02 -40.60 31.42
C VAL A 781 -1.60 -39.26 32.04
N ILE A 782 -0.86 -38.43 31.30
CA ILE A 782 -0.69 -37.00 31.59
C ILE A 782 -1.91 -36.30 30.98
N LEU A 783 -2.87 -35.93 31.81
CA LEU A 783 -3.98 -35.07 31.38
C LEU A 783 -3.57 -33.63 31.67
N ALA A 784 -3.31 -32.85 30.61
CA ALA A 784 -3.21 -31.41 30.72
C ALA A 784 -4.64 -30.85 30.81
N GLU A 785 -5.01 -30.29 31.96
CA GLU A 785 -6.30 -29.63 32.14
C GLU A 785 -6.10 -28.13 31.93
N GLU A 786 -6.77 -27.57 30.92
CA GLU A 786 -6.73 -26.14 30.61
C GLU A 786 -7.44 -25.37 31.72
N VAL A 787 -6.70 -24.55 32.48
CA VAL A 787 -7.34 -23.64 33.45
C VAL A 787 -8.01 -22.52 32.67
N ARG A 788 -9.33 -22.64 32.54
CA ARG A 788 -10.15 -21.61 31.91
C ARG A 788 -10.20 -20.37 32.79
N VAL A 789 -9.90 -19.22 32.18
CA VAL A 789 -10.07 -17.92 32.84
C VAL A 789 -11.57 -17.60 32.92
N PRO A 790 -12.10 -17.28 34.12
CA PRO A 790 -13.49 -16.84 34.26
C PRO A 790 -13.70 -15.55 33.46
N LYS A 791 -14.58 -15.57 32.45
CA LYS A 791 -14.81 -14.43 31.55
C LYS A 791 -15.14 -13.14 32.29
N VAL A 792 -15.95 -13.23 33.35
CA VAL A 792 -16.33 -12.12 34.23
C VAL A 792 -15.14 -11.28 34.68
N LEU A 793 -13.96 -11.86 34.90
CA LEU A 793 -12.78 -11.09 35.31
C LEU A 793 -12.26 -10.20 34.19
N ALA A 794 -12.28 -10.66 32.94
CA ALA A 794 -11.95 -9.83 31.78
C ALA A 794 -13.02 -8.76 31.56
N ASP A 795 -14.31 -9.15 31.63
CA ASP A 795 -15.42 -8.22 31.45
C ASP A 795 -15.39 -7.07 32.47
N VAL A 796 -15.03 -7.35 33.74
CA VAL A 796 -14.86 -6.33 34.79
C VAL A 796 -13.70 -5.38 34.47
N PHE A 797 -12.60 -5.90 33.92
CA PHE A 797 -11.46 -5.07 33.52
C PHE A 797 -11.83 -4.09 32.40
N GLU A 798 -12.61 -4.55 31.43
CA GLU A 798 -13.14 -3.75 30.33
C GLU A 798 -14.19 -2.76 30.83
N ALA A 799 -15.14 -3.21 31.64
CA ALA A 799 -16.16 -2.36 32.25
C ALA A 799 -15.56 -1.22 33.08
N LEU A 800 -14.47 -1.50 33.81
CA LEU A 800 -13.75 -0.47 34.54
C LEU A 800 -13.16 0.60 33.60
N ALA A 801 -12.68 0.21 32.42
CA ALA A 801 -12.18 1.14 31.42
C ALA A 801 -13.30 2.03 30.90
N GLY A 802 -14.46 1.43 30.60
CA GLY A 802 -15.68 2.14 30.21
C GLY A 802 -16.13 3.14 31.27
N ALA A 803 -16.13 2.74 32.55
CA ALA A 803 -16.49 3.61 33.67
C ALA A 803 -15.55 4.81 33.81
N ILE A 804 -14.23 4.59 33.75
CA ILE A 804 -13.22 5.67 33.83
C ILE A 804 -13.33 6.58 32.60
N PHE A 805 -13.55 6.01 31.41
CA PHE A 805 -13.76 6.77 30.18
C PHE A 805 -14.93 7.75 30.34
N ILE A 806 -16.08 7.28 30.82
CA ILE A 806 -17.27 8.12 31.04
C ILE A 806 -17.04 9.13 32.16
N ASP A 807 -16.51 8.69 33.31
CA ASP A 807 -16.33 9.55 34.49
C ASP A 807 -15.32 10.69 34.25
N SER A 808 -14.30 10.43 33.42
CA SER A 808 -13.29 11.42 33.04
C SER A 808 -13.75 12.44 32.00
N GLY A 809 -15.01 12.37 31.55
CA GLY A 809 -15.55 13.20 30.47
C GLY A 809 -15.01 12.78 29.10
N TYR A 810 -14.92 11.47 28.85
CA TYR A 810 -14.45 10.87 27.61
C TYR A 810 -12.97 11.16 27.30
N ASN A 811 -12.13 11.28 28.33
CA ASN A 811 -10.73 11.65 28.18
C ASN A 811 -9.82 10.43 27.98
N LEU A 812 -9.53 10.09 26.73
CA LEU A 812 -8.67 8.96 26.36
C LEU A 812 -7.24 9.07 26.91
N LYS A 813 -6.68 10.28 27.03
CA LYS A 813 -5.32 10.48 27.58
C LYS A 813 -5.26 10.09 29.05
N ARG A 814 -6.29 10.45 29.82
CA ARG A 814 -6.38 10.11 31.24
C ARG A 814 -6.55 8.60 31.43
N LEU A 815 -7.40 7.98 30.62
CA LEU A 815 -7.59 6.53 30.63
C LEU A 815 -6.30 5.78 30.27
N TRP A 816 -5.61 6.20 29.21
CA TRP A 816 -4.33 5.61 28.80
C TRP A 816 -3.28 5.68 29.91
N LYS A 817 -3.17 6.81 30.62
CA LYS A 817 -2.23 6.95 31.74
C LYS A 817 -2.47 5.90 32.84
N ILE A 818 -3.73 5.60 33.15
CA ILE A 818 -4.10 4.63 34.18
C ILE A 818 -3.81 3.21 33.69
N TYR A 819 -4.32 2.84 32.51
CA TYR A 819 -4.18 1.48 31.99
C TYR A 819 -2.76 1.13 31.58
N TYR A 820 -1.99 2.09 31.03
CA TYR A 820 -0.58 1.87 30.76
C TYR A 820 0.20 1.53 32.03
N ASN A 821 -0.07 2.20 33.15
CA ASN A 821 0.59 1.88 34.42
C ASN A 821 0.27 0.46 34.93
N ILE A 822 -0.93 -0.03 34.64
CA ILE A 822 -1.38 -1.38 34.99
C ILE A 822 -0.73 -2.44 34.07
N MET A 823 -0.61 -2.14 32.78
CA MET A 823 -0.19 -3.08 31.72
C MET A 823 1.28 -2.92 31.27
N LYS A 824 2.04 -1.98 31.84
CA LYS A 824 3.40 -1.64 31.38
C LYS A 824 4.34 -2.84 31.31
N THR A 825 4.19 -3.80 32.22
CA THR A 825 5.04 -4.98 32.30
C THR A 825 4.80 -5.87 31.09
N GLU A 826 3.53 -6.17 30.79
CA GLU A 826 3.08 -7.00 29.68
C GLU A 826 3.40 -6.32 28.34
N ILE A 827 3.12 -5.02 28.22
CA ILE A 827 3.45 -4.23 27.03
C ILE A 827 4.95 -4.30 26.75
N THR A 828 5.80 -4.10 27.77
CA THR A 828 7.27 -4.13 27.59
C THR A 828 7.77 -5.53 27.23
N GLN A 829 7.20 -6.58 27.82
CA GLN A 829 7.60 -7.95 27.57
C GLN A 829 7.23 -8.40 26.16
N PHE A 830 5.96 -8.24 25.75
CA PHE A 830 5.49 -8.70 24.44
C PHE A 830 5.95 -7.81 23.28
N SER A 831 6.31 -6.55 23.55
CA SER A 831 6.96 -5.72 22.53
C SER A 831 8.40 -6.17 22.23
N LYS A 832 9.08 -6.84 23.17
CA LYS A 832 10.41 -7.42 22.94
C LYS A 832 10.33 -8.78 22.27
N ASP A 833 9.48 -9.65 22.82
CA ASP A 833 9.27 -11.02 22.35
C ASP A 833 7.80 -11.20 21.96
N ILE A 834 7.50 -11.02 20.67
CA ILE A 834 6.13 -11.08 20.15
C ILE A 834 5.64 -12.53 20.20
N PRO A 835 4.54 -12.82 20.91
CA PRO A 835 3.93 -14.14 20.90
C PRO A 835 3.39 -14.44 19.49
N ILE A 836 3.91 -15.48 18.84
CA ILE A 836 3.46 -15.86 17.50
C ILE A 836 2.20 -16.70 17.63
N ASN A 837 1.15 -16.35 16.87
CA ASN A 837 -0.04 -17.18 16.79
C ASN A 837 0.32 -18.56 16.18
N PRO A 838 0.00 -19.69 16.83
CA PRO A 838 0.37 -21.02 16.35
C PRO A 838 -0.18 -21.34 14.95
N VAL A 839 -1.37 -20.82 14.59
CA VAL A 839 -1.96 -20.99 13.26
C VAL A 839 -1.10 -20.29 12.20
N ARG A 840 -0.60 -19.09 12.51
CA ARG A 840 0.28 -18.34 11.62
C ARG A 840 1.67 -18.96 11.56
N ALA A 841 2.21 -19.43 12.68
CA ALA A 841 3.46 -20.18 12.72
C ALA A 841 3.41 -21.38 11.76
N LEU A 842 2.28 -22.10 11.71
CA LEU A 842 2.05 -23.20 10.76
C LEU A 842 2.05 -22.71 9.31
N TYR A 843 1.29 -21.66 8.97
CA TYR A 843 1.26 -21.11 7.60
C TYR A 843 2.63 -20.54 7.13
N GLU A 844 3.42 -19.97 8.04
CA GLU A 844 4.78 -19.50 7.74
C GLU A 844 5.80 -20.65 7.64
N MET A 845 5.55 -21.77 8.32
CA MET A 845 6.37 -22.98 8.29
C MET A 845 6.06 -23.91 7.11
N ASP A 846 4.90 -23.80 6.45
CA ASP A 846 4.44 -24.63 5.33
C ASP A 846 5.33 -24.58 4.05
N GLY A 847 6.46 -23.88 4.08
CA GLY A 847 7.55 -24.06 3.12
C GLY A 847 8.55 -25.17 3.48
N LYS A 848 8.46 -25.79 4.67
CA LYS A 848 9.49 -26.67 5.25
C LYS A 848 9.01 -27.78 6.19
N VAL A 849 7.72 -28.05 6.34
CA VAL A 849 7.25 -29.14 7.22
C VAL A 849 7.06 -30.42 6.42
N VAL A 850 7.93 -31.40 6.65
CA VAL A 850 7.66 -32.80 6.33
C VAL A 850 6.91 -33.35 7.54
N PHE A 851 5.64 -33.69 7.36
CA PHE A 851 4.93 -34.49 8.34
C PHE A 851 5.47 -35.92 8.25
N GLU A 852 6.26 -36.35 9.24
CA GLU A 852 6.49 -37.79 9.44
C GLU A 852 5.17 -38.39 9.94
N GLN A 853 4.64 -39.32 9.15
CA GLN A 853 3.44 -40.10 9.45
C GLN A 853 3.67 -41.10 10.58
#